data_AF-A0A6J0P019-F1
#
_entry.id   AF-A0A6J0P019-F1
#
_cell.length_a   1.000
_cell.length_b   1.000
_cell.length_c   1.000
_cell.angle_alpha   90.00
_cell.angle_beta   90.00
_cell.angle_gamma   90.00
#
_symmetry.space_group_name_H-M   'P 1'
#
loop_
_entity.id
_entity.type
_entity.pdbx_description
1 polymer ?
#
loop_
_entity_poly.entity_id
_entity_poly.type
_entity_poly.pdbx_seq_one_letter_code
_entity_poly.pdbx_strand_id
1 'polypeptide(L)'
;MFREAWGTKASKKEAEFNDFLEKNRMCISMELVTAVLGDHGQRPLDDYVVVTAVTELGNGKPKFYSTSEIISFCRKWRLPTNHVWLFSTRKSVTSFFAAFDALCEEGTATSVCRALDEVADISVPASKDHVKVQGEILEGLVARIVSSGSARNMENVLRDHPPPPFDGADLDLGLSLREICAAHRSNEEQQIKALLTSVGPSFCPSDLDWFGDESVDSHSKNADKSVVTKFLQSQPADYSTSKLQEMIRLMKEKRLPAAFKCYHNFNRANDVSPDNLFYKLVVHVHSDSGFRRYQKEMRHMPGLWPLYRGFFVDINLFKSNKGRDPMALKSIDNAVKDASESSVQQGKEGLADDDANLMIKLKFLTYKLRTFLIRNGLSILFKEGPAAYKAYYLRQMKIWGTSDGKQKELCKMLDEWAAHIKRKSGNKQLSSSIYLSEAEPFLEQYAKRSPKNQVLIGSAGNLVRTEDFLALVDGDLDEEGDLVKKEEVAPATPEPAVKEAVQKDEGLIVFFPGIPGCAKSALCKELLNAQGGLGDDRPLHTLMGDLVKGKYWPKIADERRKKPQSIMLADKNAPNEDVWRQIEDMCRRTRTSAVPVVPDSEGTESNPYALDALAVFMFRVLQRVNHPGNLDKASSNAGYVLLMFYHLYEGKNCKEFESELIERFGSLVKMPLLRSERTPLPDPVKSILEEGIDLFQLHSRRHGRIESTKGTYAAEWTKWEKQLRTTLAANSEYLNSIQVPFESAVHHVREELKRIAKGEYKPPSSEKTKHGSIVFAAINLPVTQVHSLLEKLATSNPTMRSFLEGKKKRIEEKLERAHVTLAHKRSHGVAAVARYGQHLNREVPVELTELIFNDKMAAFTAHVGSVDGETIVSKNEWPHVTLWTAEGVTAKEANALPQLHADGKASRVVIDPPALVSGPLEFF
;
A
#
# COMPACT_ATOMS: atom_id res chain seq x y z
N MET A 1 8.98 27.35 -17.57
CA MET A 1 7.53 27.42 -17.27
C MET A 1 6.91 28.77 -17.62
N PHE A 2 7.12 29.87 -16.87
CA PHE A 2 6.47 31.16 -17.18
C PHE A 2 6.85 31.71 -18.57
N ARG A 3 8.12 31.58 -18.98
CA ARG A 3 8.58 31.94 -20.34
C ARG A 3 7.82 31.18 -21.43
N GLU A 4 7.64 29.88 -21.26
CA GLU A 4 6.87 29.02 -22.18
C GLU A 4 5.38 29.40 -22.23
N ALA A 5 4.79 29.70 -21.08
CA ALA A 5 3.35 29.98 -20.96
C ALA A 5 2.94 31.40 -21.36
N TRP A 6 3.81 32.39 -21.15
CA TRP A 6 3.48 33.82 -21.28
C TRP A 6 4.42 34.59 -22.22
N GLY A 7 5.44 33.93 -22.79
CA GLY A 7 6.41 34.52 -23.70
C GLY A 7 7.09 35.75 -23.10
N THR A 8 7.09 36.86 -23.84
CA THR A 8 7.68 38.14 -23.41
C THR A 8 7.04 38.75 -22.16
N LYS A 9 5.84 38.30 -21.75
CA LYS A 9 5.16 38.77 -20.53
C LYS A 9 5.53 37.96 -19.28
N ALA A 10 6.40 36.96 -19.40
CA ALA A 10 6.72 36.03 -18.32
C ALA A 10 7.16 36.70 -17.02
N SER A 11 8.17 37.58 -17.04
CA SER A 11 8.68 38.22 -15.82
C SER A 11 7.62 39.05 -15.11
N LYS A 12 6.77 39.76 -15.86
CA LYS A 12 5.65 40.51 -15.29
C LYS A 12 4.62 39.57 -14.64
N LYS A 13 4.28 38.47 -15.31
CA LYS A 13 3.30 37.49 -14.83
C LYS A 13 3.79 36.70 -13.63
N GLU A 14 5.08 36.41 -13.59
CA GLU A 14 5.75 35.79 -12.45
C GLU A 14 5.71 36.71 -11.21
N ALA A 15 6.01 38.00 -11.36
CA ALA A 15 5.89 38.97 -10.27
C ALA A 15 4.44 39.08 -9.75
N GLU A 16 3.46 39.23 -10.66
CA GLU A 16 2.03 39.24 -10.30
C GLU A 16 1.59 37.96 -9.58
N PHE A 17 2.16 36.82 -9.97
CA PHE A 17 1.87 35.52 -9.36
C PHE A 17 2.47 35.42 -7.96
N ASN A 18 3.73 35.81 -7.77
CA ASN A 18 4.39 35.79 -6.48
C ASN A 18 3.66 36.72 -5.48
N ASP A 19 3.29 37.94 -5.90
CA ASP A 19 2.49 38.87 -5.10
C ASP A 19 1.14 38.26 -4.71
N PHE A 20 0.50 37.54 -5.64
CA PHE A 20 -0.75 36.85 -5.38
C PHE A 20 -0.58 35.73 -4.34
N LEU A 21 0.47 34.92 -4.42
CA LEU A 21 0.73 33.85 -3.45
C LEU A 21 1.00 34.41 -2.05
N GLU A 22 1.82 35.46 -1.95
CA GLU A 22 2.15 36.09 -0.67
C GLU A 22 0.89 36.71 -0.04
N LYS A 23 0.13 37.50 -0.82
CA LYS A 23 -1.06 38.20 -0.34
C LYS A 23 -2.17 37.23 0.12
N ASN A 24 -2.31 36.10 -0.55
CA ASN A 24 -3.32 35.09 -0.22
C ASN A 24 -2.80 33.97 0.69
N ARG A 25 -1.53 34.04 1.12
CA ARG A 25 -0.86 33.03 1.96
C ARG A 25 -0.99 31.62 1.38
N MET A 26 -0.63 31.47 0.12
CA MET A 26 -0.75 30.21 -0.60
C MET A 26 0.60 29.51 -0.76
N CYS A 27 0.58 28.19 -0.66
CA CYS A 27 1.72 27.33 -0.96
C CYS A 27 1.38 26.43 -2.15
N ILE A 28 2.34 26.27 -3.05
CA ILE A 28 2.22 25.40 -4.21
C ILE A 28 3.28 24.33 -4.12
N SER A 29 2.85 23.08 -4.12
CA SER A 29 3.73 21.93 -4.27
C SER A 29 3.86 21.61 -5.76
N MET A 30 5.10 21.52 -6.21
CA MET A 30 5.43 21.11 -7.57
C MET A 30 6.41 19.95 -7.54
N GLU A 31 6.33 19.08 -8.55
CA GLU A 31 7.31 18.04 -8.79
C GLU A 31 8.13 18.43 -10.01
N LEU A 32 9.44 18.61 -9.81
CA LEU A 32 10.41 18.83 -10.89
C LEU A 32 10.98 17.48 -11.30
N VAL A 33 10.80 17.14 -12.57
CA VAL A 33 11.36 15.94 -13.18
C VAL A 33 12.45 16.34 -14.14
N THR A 34 13.67 15.91 -13.84
CA THR A 34 14.88 16.30 -14.59
C THR A 34 15.93 15.21 -14.52
N ALA A 35 16.73 15.09 -15.58
CA ALA A 35 17.84 14.15 -15.63
C ALA A 35 18.96 14.51 -14.63
N VAL A 36 18.98 15.75 -14.11
CA VAL A 36 19.98 16.24 -13.16
C VAL A 36 19.79 15.69 -11.74
N LEU A 37 18.54 15.64 -11.25
CA LEU A 37 18.23 15.41 -9.83
C LEU A 37 17.51 14.09 -9.56
N GLY A 38 16.93 13.44 -10.58
CA GLY A 38 15.98 12.37 -10.33
C GLY A 38 15.92 11.28 -11.40
N ASP A 39 15.58 10.09 -10.92
CA ASP A 39 15.39 8.87 -11.71
C ASP A 39 13.96 8.38 -11.44
N HIS A 40 13.04 8.62 -12.36
CA HIS A 40 11.65 8.13 -12.24
C HIS A 40 11.48 6.77 -12.89
N GLY A 41 12.41 5.85 -12.58
CA GLY A 41 12.57 4.59 -13.27
C GLY A 41 13.19 4.75 -14.67
N GLN A 42 12.91 5.81 -15.40
CA GLN A 42 13.59 6.17 -16.64
C GLN A 42 14.10 7.60 -16.55
N ARG A 43 15.17 7.89 -17.29
CA ARG A 43 15.66 9.26 -17.43
C ARG A 43 14.68 10.07 -18.28
N PRO A 44 14.24 11.25 -17.81
CA PRO A 44 13.36 12.10 -18.61
C PRO A 44 14.04 12.55 -19.90
N LEU A 45 13.27 12.60 -20.99
CA LEU A 45 13.72 13.13 -22.28
C LEU A 45 13.90 14.65 -22.25
N ASP A 46 13.07 15.34 -21.47
CA ASP A 46 13.11 16.80 -21.29
C ASP A 46 12.83 17.17 -19.82
N ASP A 47 13.24 18.36 -19.39
CA ASP A 47 12.94 18.85 -18.05
C ASP A 47 11.51 19.38 -17.98
N TYR A 48 10.76 18.90 -17.00
CA TYR A 48 9.39 19.35 -16.82
C TYR A 48 9.02 19.47 -15.35
N VAL A 49 8.01 20.28 -15.09
CA VAL A 49 7.46 20.49 -13.76
C VAL A 49 5.96 20.29 -13.82
N VAL A 50 5.37 19.75 -12.75
CA VAL A 50 3.92 19.62 -12.62
C VAL A 50 3.47 20.10 -11.23
N VAL A 51 2.33 20.79 -11.17
CA VAL A 51 1.69 21.14 -9.91
C VAL A 51 1.05 19.89 -9.31
N THR A 52 1.41 19.57 -8.07
CA THR A 52 0.91 18.37 -7.35
C THR A 52 -0.09 18.72 -6.25
N ALA A 53 0.02 19.91 -5.64
CA ALA A 53 -0.96 20.40 -4.68
C ALA A 53 -0.93 21.93 -4.59
N VAL A 54 -2.08 22.51 -4.23
CA VAL A 54 -2.21 23.94 -3.88
C VAL A 54 -2.86 24.00 -2.50
N THR A 55 -2.25 24.77 -1.60
CA THR A 55 -2.68 24.89 -0.20
C THR A 55 -2.85 26.34 0.18
N GLU A 56 -4.01 26.71 0.71
CA GLU A 56 -4.23 28.01 1.36
C GLU A 56 -3.91 27.88 2.85
N LEU A 57 -2.96 28.68 3.34
CA LEU A 57 -2.51 28.65 4.73
C LEU A 57 -3.31 29.58 5.65
N GLY A 58 -4.17 30.46 5.10
CA GLY A 58 -5.25 31.19 5.79
C GLY A 58 -5.00 31.71 7.23
N ASN A 59 -6.09 31.84 7.99
CA ASN A 59 -6.11 32.07 9.45
C ASN A 59 -6.69 30.87 10.21
N GLY A 60 -6.89 29.74 9.52
CA GLY A 60 -7.48 28.50 10.05
C GLY A 60 -6.72 27.27 9.57
N LYS A 61 -7.32 26.08 9.68
CA LYS A 61 -6.74 24.82 9.17
C LYS A 61 -6.36 24.99 7.68
N PRO A 62 -5.14 24.59 7.24
CA PRO A 62 -4.76 24.68 5.84
C PRO A 62 -5.78 24.01 4.93
N LYS A 63 -6.27 24.74 3.92
CA LYS A 63 -7.22 24.20 2.93
C LYS A 63 -6.44 23.70 1.72
N PHE A 64 -6.51 22.40 1.46
CA PHE A 64 -6.00 21.82 0.23
C PHE A 64 -7.04 21.92 -0.87
N TYR A 65 -6.63 22.36 -2.06
CA TYR A 65 -7.52 22.44 -3.20
C TYR A 65 -7.97 21.03 -3.63
N SER A 66 -9.26 20.94 -3.99
CA SER A 66 -9.79 19.82 -4.76
C SER A 66 -9.14 19.77 -6.14
N THR A 67 -9.21 18.62 -6.81
CA THR A 67 -8.64 18.45 -8.15
C THR A 67 -9.20 19.47 -9.14
N SER A 68 -10.50 19.78 -9.10
CA SER A 68 -11.12 20.82 -9.93
C SER A 68 -10.59 22.23 -9.61
N GLU A 69 -10.38 22.56 -8.33
CA GLU A 69 -9.78 23.84 -7.94
C GLU A 69 -8.33 23.94 -8.42
N ILE A 70 -7.54 22.85 -8.35
CA ILE A 70 -6.17 22.81 -8.90
C ILE A 70 -6.19 23.06 -10.41
N ILE A 71 -7.09 22.41 -11.17
CA ILE A 71 -7.20 22.62 -12.62
C ILE A 71 -7.57 24.08 -12.93
N SER A 72 -8.57 24.65 -12.25
CA SER A 72 -8.94 26.06 -12.42
C SER A 72 -7.76 26.99 -12.13
N PHE A 73 -7.09 26.78 -10.99
CA PHE A 73 -5.93 27.55 -10.56
C PHE A 73 -4.80 27.50 -11.58
N CYS A 74 -4.46 26.30 -12.05
CA CYS A 74 -3.39 26.10 -13.02
C CYS A 74 -3.74 26.70 -14.38
N ARG A 75 -4.98 26.58 -14.86
CA ARG A 75 -5.39 27.21 -16.13
C ARG A 75 -5.39 28.74 -16.05
N LYS A 76 -5.78 29.31 -14.91
CA LYS A 76 -5.73 30.76 -14.66
C LYS A 76 -4.30 31.32 -14.74
N TRP A 77 -3.35 30.63 -14.12
CA TRP A 77 -1.94 31.05 -14.06
C TRP A 77 -1.05 30.43 -15.15
N ARG A 78 -1.64 29.59 -16.02
CA ARG A 78 -0.96 28.79 -17.06
C ARG A 78 0.18 27.93 -16.50
N LEU A 79 -0.08 27.30 -15.35
CA LEU A 79 0.84 26.37 -14.71
C LEU A 79 0.61 24.94 -15.23
N PRO A 80 1.66 24.11 -15.29
CA PRO A 80 1.58 22.76 -15.84
C PRO A 80 0.89 21.79 -14.88
N THR A 81 -0.04 21.01 -15.42
CA THR A 81 -0.77 19.95 -14.71
C THR A 81 -0.39 18.57 -15.23
N ASN A 82 -0.51 17.57 -14.36
CA ASN A 82 -0.45 16.16 -14.76
C ASN A 82 -1.75 15.76 -15.52
N HIS A 83 -1.75 14.57 -16.11
CA HIS A 83 -2.96 13.97 -16.70
C HIS A 83 -3.89 13.57 -15.55
N VAL A 84 -5.15 14.00 -15.63
CA VAL A 84 -6.15 13.74 -14.60
C VAL A 84 -7.31 12.94 -15.19
N TRP A 85 -7.64 11.84 -14.53
CA TRP A 85 -8.83 11.04 -14.81
C TRP A 85 -9.79 11.09 -13.64
N LEU A 86 -11.06 11.35 -13.91
CA LEU A 86 -12.11 11.36 -12.90
C LEU A 86 -13.04 10.15 -13.07
N PHE A 87 -13.22 9.42 -11.97
CA PHE A 87 -14.11 8.27 -11.87
C PHE A 87 -15.13 8.55 -10.77
N SER A 88 -16.34 8.91 -11.17
CA SER A 88 -17.43 9.39 -10.31
C SER A 88 -18.57 8.37 -10.14
N THR A 89 -18.59 7.31 -10.94
CA THR A 89 -19.61 6.26 -10.89
C THR A 89 -19.03 4.93 -10.41
N ARG A 90 -19.86 4.06 -9.83
CA ARG A 90 -19.44 2.70 -9.45
C ARG A 90 -18.86 1.92 -10.64
N LYS A 91 -19.43 2.13 -11.83
CA LYS A 91 -18.99 1.51 -13.09
C LYS A 91 -17.58 1.97 -13.48
N SER A 92 -17.32 3.27 -13.49
CA SER A 92 -16.01 3.82 -13.87
C SER A 92 -14.94 3.50 -12.82
N VAL A 93 -15.26 3.53 -11.52
CA VAL A 93 -14.34 3.16 -10.43
C VAL A 93 -13.95 1.68 -10.48
N THR A 94 -14.92 0.77 -10.66
CA THR A 94 -14.60 -0.67 -10.78
C THR A 94 -13.80 -0.96 -12.05
N SER A 95 -14.10 -0.26 -13.16
CA SER A 95 -13.32 -0.35 -14.39
C SER A 95 -11.89 0.18 -14.23
N PHE A 96 -11.68 1.26 -13.46
CA PHE A 96 -10.35 1.77 -13.16
C PHE A 96 -9.46 0.71 -12.48
N PHE A 97 -9.97 0.07 -11.41
CA PHE A 97 -9.21 -0.96 -10.71
C PHE A 97 -8.94 -2.19 -11.58
N ALA A 98 -9.93 -2.63 -12.36
CA ALA A 98 -9.74 -3.73 -13.31
C ALA A 98 -8.71 -3.40 -14.41
N ALA A 99 -8.71 -2.16 -14.92
CA ALA A 99 -7.72 -1.68 -15.88
C ALA A 99 -6.31 -1.62 -15.27
N PHE A 100 -6.20 -1.16 -14.02
CA PHE A 100 -4.94 -1.18 -13.29
C PHE A 100 -4.44 -2.61 -13.07
N ASP A 101 -5.29 -3.53 -12.62
CA ASP A 101 -4.91 -4.94 -12.41
C ASP A 101 -4.50 -5.64 -13.71
N ALA A 102 -5.12 -5.27 -14.84
CA ALA A 102 -4.72 -5.77 -16.15
C ALA A 102 -3.38 -5.20 -16.64
N LEU A 103 -2.89 -4.08 -16.08
CA LEU A 103 -1.70 -3.37 -16.55
C LEU A 103 -0.58 -3.28 -15.51
N CYS A 104 -0.79 -3.62 -14.24
CA CYS A 104 0.18 -3.31 -13.19
C CYS A 104 1.53 -4.02 -13.36
N GLU A 105 1.59 -5.13 -14.12
CA GLU A 105 2.81 -5.89 -14.40
C GLU A 105 3.51 -5.55 -15.74
N GLU A 106 2.80 -4.94 -16.69
CA GLU A 106 3.34 -4.70 -18.05
C GLU A 106 2.97 -3.33 -18.64
N GLY A 107 2.31 -2.48 -17.86
CA GLY A 107 1.85 -1.17 -18.25
C GLY A 107 3.00 -0.23 -18.60
N THR A 108 2.82 0.47 -19.71
CA THR A 108 3.63 1.62 -20.14
C THR A 108 2.75 2.87 -20.14
N ALA A 109 3.36 4.05 -20.19
CA ALA A 109 2.63 5.32 -20.22
C ALA A 109 1.55 5.33 -21.32
N THR A 110 1.88 4.91 -22.55
CA THR A 110 0.91 4.86 -23.66
C THR A 110 -0.27 3.92 -23.38
N SER A 111 0.01 2.69 -22.91
CA SER A 111 -1.03 1.69 -22.70
C SER A 111 -1.93 2.03 -21.50
N VAL A 112 -1.34 2.60 -20.44
CA VAL A 112 -2.06 3.06 -19.25
C VAL A 112 -2.93 4.27 -19.57
N CYS A 113 -2.37 5.33 -20.17
CA CYS A 113 -3.14 6.54 -20.46
C CYS A 113 -4.33 6.24 -21.38
N ARG A 114 -4.12 5.45 -22.44
CA ARG A 114 -5.20 5.03 -23.35
C ARG A 114 -6.31 4.27 -22.62
N ALA A 115 -5.95 3.29 -21.79
CA ALA A 115 -6.94 2.51 -21.07
C ALA A 115 -7.75 3.37 -20.08
N LEU A 116 -7.09 4.32 -19.41
CA LEU A 116 -7.74 5.21 -18.46
C LEU A 116 -8.60 6.28 -19.13
N ASP A 117 -8.17 6.82 -20.28
CA ASP A 117 -8.97 7.75 -21.09
C ASP A 117 -10.30 7.10 -21.52
N GLU A 118 -10.31 5.81 -21.82
CA GLU A 118 -11.50 5.08 -22.27
C GLU A 118 -12.45 4.65 -21.13
N VAL A 119 -11.97 4.57 -19.88
CA VAL A 119 -12.78 4.14 -18.72
C VAL A 119 -13.16 5.27 -17.78
N ALA A 120 -12.51 6.43 -17.88
CA ALA A 120 -12.81 7.59 -17.06
C ALA A 120 -14.12 8.26 -17.51
N ASP A 121 -14.82 8.88 -16.55
CA ASP A 121 -15.99 9.71 -16.87
C ASP A 121 -15.54 11.05 -17.47
N ILE A 122 -14.44 11.61 -16.95
CA ILE A 122 -13.79 12.82 -17.47
C ILE A 122 -12.30 12.57 -17.54
N SER A 123 -11.69 12.89 -18.68
CA SER A 123 -10.24 12.93 -18.87
C SER A 123 -9.79 14.35 -19.15
N VAL A 124 -8.80 14.83 -18.38
CA VAL A 124 -8.18 16.13 -18.56
C VAL A 124 -6.70 15.88 -18.91
N PRO A 125 -6.28 16.19 -20.15
CA PRO A 125 -4.92 15.93 -20.57
C PRO A 125 -3.91 16.77 -19.77
N ALA A 126 -2.71 16.21 -19.61
CA ALA A 126 -1.59 16.92 -19.03
C ALA A 126 -1.19 18.15 -19.88
N SER A 127 -0.55 19.13 -19.25
CA SER A 127 -0.02 20.29 -19.99
C SER A 127 1.13 19.91 -20.92
N LYS A 128 1.93 18.91 -20.55
CA LYS A 128 2.90 18.24 -21.42
C LYS A 128 2.61 16.76 -21.46
N ASP A 129 2.66 16.17 -22.65
CA ASP A 129 2.46 14.75 -22.83
C ASP A 129 3.60 13.95 -22.14
N HIS A 130 3.24 13.03 -21.25
CA HIS A 130 4.21 12.26 -20.47
C HIS A 130 5.16 11.45 -21.35
N VAL A 131 4.67 10.85 -22.43
CA VAL A 131 5.51 10.05 -23.34
C VAL A 131 6.56 10.93 -24.01
N LYS A 132 6.20 12.17 -24.36
CA LYS A 132 7.14 13.13 -24.96
C LYS A 132 8.22 13.61 -23.99
N VAL A 133 7.89 13.91 -22.73
CA VAL A 133 8.85 14.52 -21.78
C VAL A 133 9.57 13.51 -20.89
N GLN A 134 8.93 12.40 -20.53
CA GLN A 134 9.47 11.36 -19.64
C GLN A 134 9.80 10.07 -20.39
N GLY A 135 8.98 9.70 -21.38
CA GLY A 135 9.05 8.42 -22.07
C GLY A 135 7.96 7.44 -21.62
N GLU A 136 8.16 6.17 -21.98
CA GLU A 136 7.17 5.10 -21.81
C GLU A 136 7.14 4.50 -20.40
N ILE A 137 8.19 4.68 -19.58
CA ILE A 137 8.20 4.18 -18.21
C ILE A 137 7.42 5.13 -17.30
N LEU A 138 6.29 4.64 -16.81
CA LEU A 138 5.43 5.34 -15.87
C LEU A 138 5.72 4.85 -14.44
N GLU A 139 6.05 5.76 -13.52
CA GLU A 139 6.26 5.39 -12.12
C GLU A 139 5.01 4.76 -11.50
N GLY A 140 3.86 5.40 -11.73
CA GLY A 140 2.63 5.04 -11.06
C GLY A 140 1.49 6.02 -11.28
N LEU A 141 0.41 5.77 -10.55
CA LEU A 141 -0.78 6.60 -10.47
C LEU A 141 -0.96 7.05 -9.01
N VAL A 142 -1.51 8.24 -8.86
CA VAL A 142 -1.95 8.76 -7.56
C VAL A 142 -3.46 8.90 -7.62
N ALA A 143 -4.17 8.06 -6.88
CA ALA A 143 -5.62 8.08 -6.81
C ALA A 143 -6.07 8.79 -5.53
N ARG A 144 -7.05 9.68 -5.64
CA ARG A 144 -7.69 10.39 -4.53
C ARG A 144 -9.18 10.06 -4.54
N ILE A 145 -9.76 9.80 -3.38
CA ILE A 145 -11.21 9.61 -3.25
C ILE A 145 -11.90 10.97 -3.39
N VAL A 146 -12.95 11.01 -4.21
CA VAL A 146 -13.71 12.22 -4.52
C VAL A 146 -15.20 11.98 -4.28
N SER A 147 -15.95 13.05 -4.01
CA SER A 147 -17.40 12.95 -3.88
C SER A 147 -18.07 12.77 -5.24
N SER A 148 -19.28 12.19 -5.26
CA SER A 148 -20.05 11.99 -6.49
C SER A 148 -20.37 13.29 -7.24
N GLY A 149 -20.43 14.43 -6.54
CA GLY A 149 -20.63 15.75 -7.15
C GLY A 149 -19.42 16.30 -7.92
N SER A 150 -18.25 15.66 -7.81
CA SER A 150 -17.00 16.17 -8.39
C SER A 150 -17.00 16.22 -9.91
N ALA A 151 -17.78 15.37 -10.58
CA ALA A 151 -17.92 15.39 -12.05
C ALA A 151 -18.52 16.71 -12.54
N ARG A 152 -19.64 17.13 -11.95
CA ARG A 152 -20.28 18.42 -12.29
C ARG A 152 -19.37 19.61 -12.00
N ASN A 153 -18.65 19.57 -10.88
CA ASN A 153 -17.69 20.61 -10.52
C ASN A 153 -16.55 20.69 -11.54
N MET A 154 -16.01 19.54 -11.96
CA MET A 154 -14.98 19.48 -13.00
C MET A 154 -15.50 20.00 -14.34
N GLU A 155 -16.69 19.56 -14.80
CA GLU A 155 -17.31 20.05 -16.04
C GLU A 155 -17.47 21.59 -16.05
N ASN A 156 -17.95 22.16 -14.94
CA ASN A 156 -18.07 23.60 -14.79
C ASN A 156 -16.71 24.29 -14.91
N VAL A 157 -15.69 23.80 -14.20
CA VAL A 157 -14.33 24.34 -14.29
C VAL A 157 -13.76 24.25 -15.70
N LEU A 158 -13.95 23.11 -16.39
CA LEU A 158 -13.44 22.91 -17.74
C LEU A 158 -14.09 23.85 -18.76
N ARG A 159 -15.38 24.18 -18.57
CA ARG A 159 -16.12 25.14 -19.38
C ARG A 159 -15.69 26.58 -19.08
N ASP A 160 -15.57 26.94 -17.80
CA ASP A 160 -15.31 28.31 -17.36
C ASP A 160 -13.82 28.69 -17.51
N HIS A 161 -12.94 27.70 -17.52
CA HIS A 161 -11.50 27.86 -17.72
C HIS A 161 -11.03 26.88 -18.81
N PRO A 162 -11.12 27.18 -20.12
CA PRO A 162 -10.61 26.32 -21.18
C PRO A 162 -9.06 26.22 -21.16
N PRO A 163 -8.46 25.24 -21.87
CA PRO A 163 -7.00 25.14 -21.97
C PRO A 163 -6.37 26.45 -22.48
N PRO A 164 -5.33 26.97 -21.80
CA PRO A 164 -4.72 28.25 -22.17
C PRO A 164 -3.85 28.11 -23.43
N PRO A 165 -3.64 29.20 -24.19
CA PRO A 165 -2.68 29.23 -25.29
C PRO A 165 -1.23 29.18 -24.77
N PHE A 166 -0.32 28.67 -25.61
CA PHE A 166 1.13 28.64 -25.37
C PHE A 166 1.81 29.76 -26.16
N ASP A 167 1.90 30.96 -25.55
CA ASP A 167 2.41 32.16 -26.23
C ASP A 167 3.94 32.13 -26.47
N GLY A 168 4.67 31.21 -25.81
CA GLY A 168 6.13 31.10 -25.86
C GLY A 168 6.66 29.93 -26.68
N ALA A 169 5.83 29.21 -27.44
CA ALA A 169 6.25 28.00 -28.16
C ALA A 169 7.31 28.26 -29.25
N ASP A 170 7.34 29.47 -29.84
CA ASP A 170 8.25 29.86 -30.93
C ASP A 170 9.38 30.82 -30.47
N LEU A 171 9.54 31.02 -29.16
CA LEU A 171 10.55 31.93 -28.59
C LEU A 171 11.74 31.13 -28.04
N ASP A 172 12.94 31.70 -28.15
CA ASP A 172 14.09 31.21 -27.41
C ASP A 172 13.85 31.41 -25.90
N LEU A 173 13.73 30.30 -25.16
CA LEU A 173 13.44 30.29 -23.72
C LEU A 173 14.71 30.49 -22.87
N GLY A 174 15.88 30.56 -23.51
CA GLY A 174 17.20 30.55 -22.89
C GLY A 174 17.65 29.14 -22.52
N LEU A 175 18.79 29.06 -21.84
CA LEU A 175 19.40 27.78 -21.44
C LEU A 175 18.48 26.99 -20.50
N SER A 176 18.33 25.70 -20.79
CA SER A 176 17.66 24.71 -19.95
C SER A 176 18.47 24.42 -18.68
N LEU A 177 17.79 23.81 -17.69
CA LEU A 177 18.43 23.35 -16.46
C LEU A 177 19.60 22.40 -16.75
N ARG A 178 19.42 21.45 -17.68
CA ARG A 178 20.49 20.55 -18.14
C ARG A 178 21.66 21.28 -18.76
N GLU A 179 21.44 22.26 -19.62
CA GLU A 179 22.53 23.01 -20.28
C GLU A 179 23.35 23.83 -19.28
N ILE A 180 22.68 24.50 -18.34
CA ILE A 180 23.35 25.23 -17.25
C ILE A 180 24.17 24.26 -16.41
N CYS A 181 23.58 23.13 -16.01
CA CYS A 181 24.27 22.12 -15.23
C CYS A 181 25.48 21.53 -15.95
N ALA A 182 25.33 21.17 -17.23
CA ALA A 182 26.40 20.60 -18.04
C ALA A 182 27.58 21.57 -18.22
N ALA A 183 27.29 22.86 -18.45
CA ALA A 183 28.32 23.89 -18.64
C ALA A 183 29.19 24.11 -17.39
N HIS A 184 28.64 23.87 -16.20
CA HIS A 184 29.31 24.13 -14.91
C HIS A 184 29.63 22.87 -14.10
N ARG A 185 29.57 21.69 -14.71
CA ARG A 185 29.76 20.39 -14.04
C ARG A 185 31.11 20.19 -13.34
N SER A 186 32.12 20.99 -13.64
CA SER A 186 33.46 20.87 -13.02
C SER A 186 33.52 21.40 -11.59
N ASN A 187 32.51 22.16 -11.13
CA ASN A 187 32.50 22.76 -9.81
C ASN A 187 31.05 22.97 -9.34
N GLU A 188 30.65 22.27 -8.27
CA GLU A 188 29.30 22.33 -7.71
C GLU A 188 28.89 23.75 -7.30
N GLU A 189 29.79 24.51 -6.68
CA GLU A 189 29.51 25.89 -6.26
C GLU A 189 29.22 26.81 -7.46
N GLN A 190 30.01 26.66 -8.54
CA GLN A 190 29.78 27.40 -9.79
C GLN A 190 28.49 27.00 -10.48
N GLN A 191 28.14 25.71 -10.42
CA GLN A 191 26.86 25.21 -10.93
C GLN A 191 25.69 25.84 -10.17
N ILE A 192 25.74 25.88 -8.83
CA ILE A 192 24.72 26.54 -8.01
C ILE A 192 24.64 28.03 -8.34
N LYS A 193 25.78 28.74 -8.45
CA LYS A 193 25.82 30.17 -8.84
C LYS A 193 25.14 30.42 -10.19
N ALA A 194 25.44 29.60 -11.19
CA ALA A 194 24.86 29.73 -12.53
C ALA A 194 23.33 29.50 -12.53
N LEU A 195 22.85 28.53 -11.74
CA LEU A 195 21.42 28.28 -11.57
C LEU A 195 20.70 29.48 -10.92
N LEU A 196 21.24 30.00 -9.82
CA LEU A 196 20.66 31.16 -9.12
C LEU A 196 20.64 32.40 -10.02
N THR A 197 21.72 32.62 -10.77
CA THR A 197 21.81 33.72 -11.75
C THR A 197 20.75 33.60 -12.86
N SER A 198 20.53 32.39 -13.38
CA SER A 198 19.59 32.14 -14.49
C SER A 198 18.12 32.34 -14.07
N VAL A 199 17.77 31.96 -12.84
CA VAL A 199 16.43 32.19 -12.27
C VAL A 199 16.21 33.68 -12.04
N GLY A 200 17.27 34.40 -11.62
CA GLY A 200 17.26 35.84 -11.45
C GLY A 200 16.78 36.32 -10.08
N PRO A 201 16.81 37.65 -9.85
CA PRO A 201 16.69 38.25 -8.53
C PRO A 201 15.28 38.11 -7.91
N SER A 202 14.28 37.72 -8.68
CA SER A 202 12.91 37.51 -8.18
C SER A 202 12.78 36.29 -7.28
N PHE A 203 13.66 35.29 -7.44
CA PHE A 203 13.66 34.06 -6.65
C PHE A 203 14.90 33.96 -5.75
N CYS A 204 16.05 34.48 -6.22
CA CYS A 204 17.28 34.61 -5.44
C CYS A 204 17.73 36.08 -5.42
N PRO A 205 17.17 36.90 -4.51
CA PRO A 205 17.47 38.33 -4.45
C PRO A 205 18.91 38.64 -4.02
N SER A 206 19.62 37.69 -3.39
CA SER A 206 21.02 37.83 -3.00
C SER A 206 21.76 36.49 -2.96
N ASP A 207 22.93 36.42 -3.59
CA ASP A 207 23.84 35.26 -3.54
C ASP A 207 24.35 34.99 -2.11
N LEU A 208 24.37 36.01 -1.26
CA LEU A 208 24.76 35.91 0.15
C LEU A 208 23.86 34.96 0.94
N ASP A 209 22.59 34.79 0.55
CA ASP A 209 21.67 33.86 1.21
C ASP A 209 22.07 32.38 1.03
N TRP A 210 22.91 32.07 0.03
CA TRP A 210 23.37 30.72 -0.28
C TRP A 210 24.86 30.53 0.04
N PHE A 211 25.69 31.51 -0.30
CA PHE A 211 27.15 31.41 -0.14
C PHE A 211 27.69 32.15 1.09
N GLY A 212 26.87 32.98 1.76
CA GLY A 212 27.29 33.85 2.86
C GLY A 212 28.16 35.02 2.40
N ASP A 213 28.54 35.87 3.35
CA ASP A 213 29.49 36.96 3.13
C ASP A 213 30.92 36.41 3.26
N GLU A 214 31.71 36.49 2.18
CA GLU A 214 33.12 36.06 2.16
C GLU A 214 34.01 36.86 3.14
N SER A 215 33.52 38.00 3.65
CA SER A 215 34.24 38.86 4.60
C SER A 215 34.00 38.54 6.09
N VAL A 216 33.10 37.62 6.42
CA VAL A 216 32.76 37.26 7.81
C VAL A 216 33.02 35.78 8.06
N ASP A 217 33.83 35.46 9.07
CA ASP A 217 34.22 34.10 9.46
C ASP A 217 33.07 33.07 9.33
N SER A 218 33.39 31.90 8.78
CA SER A 218 32.49 30.79 8.44
C SER A 218 31.58 30.29 9.57
N HIS A 219 31.82 30.73 10.81
CA HIS A 219 30.97 30.53 11.97
C HIS A 219 29.66 31.36 11.98
N SER A 220 29.50 32.37 11.10
CA SER A 220 28.35 33.30 11.10
C SER A 220 27.11 32.82 10.31
N LYS A 221 27.22 31.75 9.50
CA LYS A 221 26.11 31.28 8.64
C LYS A 221 24.93 30.70 9.41
N ASN A 222 25.20 29.99 10.51
CA ASN A 222 24.15 29.37 11.33
C ASN A 222 23.68 30.35 12.40
N ALA A 223 22.39 30.66 12.43
CA ALA A 223 21.81 31.37 13.56
C ALA A 223 21.89 30.47 14.82
N ASP A 224 22.09 31.09 15.99
CA ASP A 224 22.17 30.38 17.26
C ASP A 224 20.98 29.42 17.44
N LYS A 225 21.24 28.19 17.90
CA LYS A 225 20.19 27.21 18.25
C LYS A 225 19.15 27.80 19.22
N SER A 226 19.52 28.83 19.99
CA SER A 226 18.59 29.59 20.83
C SER A 226 17.47 30.29 20.07
N VAL A 227 17.63 30.61 18.78
CA VAL A 227 16.59 31.26 17.96
C VAL A 227 15.34 30.40 17.83
N VAL A 228 15.50 29.09 17.62
CA VAL A 228 14.35 28.16 17.60
C VAL A 228 13.64 28.16 18.95
N THR A 229 14.38 28.21 20.05
CA THR A 229 13.79 28.31 21.40
C THR A 229 13.04 29.63 21.58
N LYS A 230 13.63 30.76 21.18
CA LYS A 230 12.99 32.09 21.22
C LYS A 230 11.72 32.13 20.38
N PHE A 231 11.75 31.58 19.17
CA PHE A 231 10.57 31.44 18.32
C PHE A 231 9.46 30.66 19.01
N LEU A 232 9.78 29.50 19.62
CA LEU A 232 8.80 28.68 20.35
C LEU A 232 8.30 29.33 21.65
N GLN A 233 8.99 30.34 22.18
CA GLN A 233 8.58 31.10 23.37
C GLN A 233 7.84 32.40 23.02
N SER A 234 7.93 32.85 21.77
CA SER A 234 7.31 34.09 21.30
C SER A 234 5.80 33.91 21.09
N GLN A 235 5.03 34.98 21.30
CA GLN A 235 3.61 34.98 20.99
C GLN A 235 3.40 34.87 19.46
N PRO A 236 2.60 33.91 18.97
CA PRO A 236 2.36 33.77 17.54
C PRO A 236 1.52 34.95 17.03
N ALA A 237 1.87 35.47 15.86
CA ALA A 237 1.16 36.59 15.23
C ALA A 237 -0.16 36.15 14.55
N ASP A 238 -0.28 34.87 14.19
CA ASP A 238 -1.47 34.29 13.58
C ASP A 238 -1.62 32.80 13.91
N TYR A 239 -2.76 32.22 13.50
CA TYR A 239 -3.07 30.81 13.70
C TYR A 239 -2.00 29.89 13.11
N SER A 240 -1.49 30.21 11.92
CA SER A 240 -0.53 29.37 11.21
C SER A 240 0.82 29.33 11.92
N THR A 241 1.27 30.46 12.44
CA THR A 241 2.45 30.53 13.32
C THR A 241 2.24 29.71 14.59
N SER A 242 1.05 29.81 15.21
CA SER A 242 0.71 29.02 16.41
C SER A 242 0.79 27.52 16.15
N LYS A 243 0.22 27.06 15.04
CA LYS A 243 0.23 25.64 14.63
C LYS A 243 1.59 25.14 14.22
N LEU A 244 2.42 25.97 13.56
CA LEU A 244 3.81 25.63 13.29
C LEU A 244 4.60 25.45 14.59
N GLN A 245 4.43 26.36 15.56
CA GLN A 245 5.05 26.22 16.88
C GLN A 245 4.57 24.93 17.59
N GLU A 246 3.26 24.63 17.55
CA GLU A 246 2.68 23.39 18.10
C GLU A 246 3.32 22.14 17.47
N MET A 247 3.42 22.09 16.14
CA MET A 247 4.06 21.00 15.41
C MET A 247 5.51 20.79 15.87
N ILE A 248 6.31 21.85 15.94
CA ILE A 248 7.72 21.76 16.35
C ILE A 248 7.84 21.33 17.83
N ARG A 249 6.99 21.84 18.73
CA ARG A 249 6.98 21.42 20.14
C ARG A 249 6.70 19.93 20.25
N LEU A 250 5.66 19.44 19.56
CA LEU A 250 5.29 18.03 19.56
C LEU A 250 6.41 17.13 18.99
N MET A 251 7.01 17.53 17.87
CA MET A 251 8.12 16.78 17.27
C MET A 251 9.31 16.65 18.23
N LYS A 252 9.63 17.72 18.97
CA LYS A 252 10.69 17.72 19.99
C LYS A 252 10.32 16.88 21.21
N GLU A 253 9.11 17.03 21.75
CA GLU A 253 8.61 16.27 22.91
C GLU A 253 8.62 14.76 22.63
N LYS A 254 8.12 14.36 21.46
CA LYS A 254 8.04 12.96 21.03
C LYS A 254 9.36 12.42 20.51
N ARG A 255 10.41 13.24 20.43
CA ARG A 255 11.72 12.85 19.85
C ARG A 255 11.54 12.22 18.47
N LEU A 256 10.80 12.92 17.60
CA LEU A 256 10.69 12.52 16.20
C LEU A 256 12.04 12.76 15.50
N PRO A 257 12.42 11.89 14.54
CA PRO A 257 13.69 12.01 13.84
C PRO A 257 13.62 13.20 12.87
N ALA A 258 13.96 14.39 13.35
CA ALA A 258 13.95 15.63 12.58
C ALA A 258 15.02 16.62 13.06
N ALA A 259 15.50 17.45 12.15
CA ALA A 259 16.39 18.57 12.39
C ALA A 259 15.70 19.91 12.15
N PHE A 260 16.08 20.89 12.97
CA PHE A 260 15.64 22.28 12.87
C PHE A 260 16.90 23.14 12.79
N LYS A 261 17.16 23.73 11.63
CA LYS A 261 18.32 24.62 11.41
C LYS A 261 17.83 26.02 11.12
N CYS A 262 18.44 27.03 11.72
CA CYS A 262 18.03 28.41 11.54
C CYS A 262 19.20 29.20 10.95
N TYR A 263 18.90 30.06 9.98
CA TYR A 263 19.86 30.88 9.25
C TYR A 263 19.40 32.34 9.31
N HIS A 264 20.34 33.29 9.32
CA HIS A 264 20.00 34.69 9.15
C HIS A 264 19.43 34.91 7.74
N ASN A 265 18.39 35.73 7.61
CA ASN A 265 17.85 36.13 6.31
C ASN A 265 18.52 37.45 5.91
N PHE A 266 19.58 37.38 5.09
CA PHE A 266 20.41 38.53 4.76
C PHE A 266 19.74 39.47 3.74
N ASN A 267 18.85 38.95 2.91
CA ASN A 267 18.04 39.76 2.00
C ASN A 267 17.17 40.80 2.74
N ARG A 268 16.57 40.45 3.88
CA ARG A 268 15.80 41.38 4.71
C ARG A 268 16.61 42.06 5.82
N ALA A 269 17.93 41.85 5.86
CA ALA A 269 18.79 42.44 6.90
C ALA A 269 19.02 43.95 6.73
N ASN A 270 18.83 44.49 5.52
CA ASN A 270 18.93 45.93 5.24
C ASN A 270 17.61 46.70 5.47
N ASP A 271 16.48 46.00 5.66
CA ASP A 271 15.14 46.60 5.91
C ASP A 271 14.88 46.93 7.40
N VAL A 272 15.93 46.96 8.22
CA VAL A 272 15.78 46.69 9.66
C VAL A 272 15.83 47.96 10.52
N SER A 273 14.72 48.23 11.22
CA SER A 273 14.79 48.86 12.53
C SER A 273 15.34 47.84 13.55
N PRO A 274 16.07 48.24 14.61
CA PRO A 274 16.70 47.33 15.58
C PRO A 274 15.75 46.33 16.30
N ASP A 275 14.44 46.44 16.06
CA ASP A 275 13.40 45.69 16.74
C ASP A 275 12.76 44.59 15.88
N ASN A 276 13.16 44.41 14.60
CA ASN A 276 12.72 43.32 13.72
C ASN A 276 13.91 42.43 13.31
N LEU A 277 13.82 41.13 13.55
CA LEU A 277 14.86 40.15 13.20
C LEU A 277 14.29 39.09 12.26
N PHE A 278 14.90 38.95 11.08
CA PHE A 278 14.48 38.00 10.06
C PHE A 278 15.40 36.78 10.01
N TYR A 279 14.79 35.60 10.04
CA TYR A 279 15.47 34.31 9.99
C TYR A 279 14.80 33.37 9.00
N LYS A 280 15.55 32.41 8.50
CA LYS A 280 15.05 31.27 7.71
C LYS A 280 15.18 30.00 8.53
N LEU A 281 14.07 29.35 8.85
CA LEU A 281 14.02 28.07 9.54
C LEU A 281 13.89 26.93 8.52
N VAL A 282 14.84 26.01 8.55
CA VAL A 282 14.82 24.76 7.80
C VAL A 282 14.35 23.65 8.73
N VAL A 283 13.23 23.03 8.36
CA VAL A 283 12.73 21.82 9.01
C VAL A 283 13.03 20.64 8.09
N HIS A 284 13.69 19.61 8.61
CA HIS A 284 13.97 18.38 7.87
C HIS A 284 13.59 17.17 8.72
N VAL A 285 12.68 16.33 8.24
CA VAL A 285 12.34 15.04 8.85
C VAL A 285 13.25 13.98 8.23
N HIS A 286 13.94 13.17 9.02
CA HIS A 286 14.97 12.23 8.54
C HIS A 286 14.38 10.88 8.11
N SER A 287 13.43 10.27 8.84
CA SER A 287 12.86 8.98 8.40
C SER A 287 11.33 8.94 8.25
N ASP A 288 10.86 8.02 7.40
CA ASP A 288 9.43 7.68 7.23
C ASP A 288 8.75 7.29 8.54
N SER A 289 9.53 6.74 9.49
CA SER A 289 9.04 6.45 10.83
C SER A 289 8.56 7.70 11.57
N GLY A 290 9.14 8.87 11.28
CA GLY A 290 8.70 10.16 11.81
C GLY A 290 7.28 10.50 11.39
N PHE A 291 6.94 10.30 10.12
CA PHE A 291 5.58 10.53 9.62
C PHE A 291 4.56 9.56 10.21
N ARG A 292 4.88 8.25 10.29
CA ARG A 292 3.95 7.27 10.89
C ARG A 292 3.66 7.62 12.36
N ARG A 293 4.69 8.02 13.10
CA ARG A 293 4.56 8.44 14.51
C ARG A 293 3.78 9.75 14.63
N TYR A 294 4.03 10.72 13.75
CA TYR A 294 3.31 11.99 13.73
C TYR A 294 1.83 11.81 13.35
N GLN A 295 1.53 10.97 12.35
CA GLN A 295 0.17 10.62 11.95
C GLN A 295 -0.61 9.95 13.11
N LYS A 296 0.05 9.13 13.94
CA LYS A 296 -0.57 8.62 15.17
C LYS A 296 -1.02 9.75 16.09
N GLU A 297 -0.20 10.78 16.26
CA GLU A 297 -0.58 11.95 17.06
C GLU A 297 -1.69 12.78 16.38
N MET A 298 -1.68 12.92 15.05
CA MET A 298 -2.76 13.60 14.30
C MET A 298 -4.13 12.94 14.48
N ARG A 299 -4.19 11.61 14.63
CA ARG A 299 -5.46 10.90 14.92
C ARG A 299 -6.06 11.32 16.27
N HIS A 300 -5.20 11.67 17.24
CA HIS A 300 -5.63 12.11 18.56
C HIS A 300 -5.79 13.63 18.64
N MET A 301 -5.14 14.38 17.75
CA MET A 301 -5.18 15.83 17.66
C MET A 301 -5.38 16.25 16.20
N PRO A 302 -6.62 16.20 15.67
CA PRO A 302 -6.90 16.44 14.25
C PRO A 302 -6.54 17.86 13.78
N GLY A 303 -6.42 18.81 14.70
CA GLY A 303 -6.02 20.19 14.44
C GLY A 303 -4.50 20.41 14.29
N LEU A 304 -3.68 19.36 14.25
CA LEU A 304 -2.24 19.46 14.03
C LEU A 304 -1.90 19.87 12.60
N TRP A 305 -0.81 20.61 12.45
CA TRP A 305 -0.29 21.06 11.15
C TRP A 305 0.21 19.85 10.31
N PRO A 306 -0.02 19.82 8.99
CA PRO A 306 0.49 18.74 8.13
C PRO A 306 2.03 18.63 8.16
N LEU A 307 2.56 17.42 8.37
CA LEU A 307 4.01 17.22 8.37
C LEU A 307 4.55 17.03 6.94
N TYR A 308 5.55 17.81 6.57
CA TYR A 308 6.28 17.70 5.29
C TYR A 308 7.69 17.13 5.52
N ARG A 309 8.26 16.47 4.48
CA ARG A 309 9.61 15.86 4.51
C ARG A 309 10.70 16.87 4.81
N GLY A 310 10.66 18.01 4.14
CA GLY A 310 11.53 19.14 4.40
C GLY A 310 10.91 20.41 3.84
N PHE A 311 11.06 21.52 4.55
CA PHE A 311 10.55 22.82 4.12
C PHE A 311 11.26 23.98 4.83
N PHE A 312 11.16 25.15 4.22
CA PHE A 312 11.72 26.41 4.70
C PHE A 312 10.58 27.31 5.19
N VAL A 313 10.82 28.01 6.29
CA VAL A 313 9.88 29.01 6.82
C VAL A 313 10.65 30.28 7.11
N ASP A 314 10.19 31.40 6.55
CA ASP A 314 10.68 32.71 6.96
C ASP A 314 10.04 33.11 8.29
N ILE A 315 10.89 33.36 9.29
CA ILE A 315 10.50 33.75 10.64
C ILE A 315 10.87 35.23 10.82
N ASN A 316 9.87 36.03 11.21
CA ASN A 316 10.09 37.38 11.68
C ASN A 316 9.87 37.42 13.21
N LEU A 317 10.93 37.72 13.96
CA LEU A 317 10.86 37.97 15.40
C LEU A 317 10.94 39.46 15.65
N PHE A 318 9.92 40.03 16.28
CA PHE A 318 9.87 41.45 16.55
C PHE A 318 9.51 41.76 18.00
N LYS A 319 10.03 42.88 18.53
CA LYS A 319 9.60 43.36 19.84
C LYS A 319 8.22 43.99 19.73
N SER A 320 7.30 43.53 20.57
CA SER A 320 5.99 44.16 20.73
C SER A 320 6.17 45.60 21.21
N ASN A 321 5.77 46.58 20.38
CA ASN A 321 5.60 47.96 20.83
C ASN A 321 4.45 47.97 21.84
N LYS A 322 4.74 48.40 23.08
CA LYS A 322 3.76 48.51 24.17
C LYS A 322 2.56 49.36 23.72
N GLY A 323 1.47 48.71 23.32
CA GLY A 323 0.17 49.36 23.08
C GLY A 323 -0.59 48.80 21.88
N ARG A 324 -1.48 47.82 22.13
CA ARG A 324 -2.67 47.31 21.39
C ARG A 324 -2.72 45.78 21.49
N ASP A 325 -3.80 45.08 21.76
CA ASP A 325 -5.14 45.32 22.31
C ASP A 325 -5.61 43.90 22.73
N PRO A 326 -6.06 43.65 23.98
CA PRO A 326 -6.55 42.34 24.41
C PRO A 326 -7.66 41.72 23.53
N MET A 327 -8.25 42.48 22.60
CA MET A 327 -9.18 41.98 21.59
C MET A 327 -8.58 41.00 20.56
N ALA A 328 -7.28 41.07 20.24
CA ALA A 328 -6.68 40.15 19.26
C ALA A 328 -6.60 38.70 19.79
N LEU A 329 -6.34 38.53 21.09
CA LEU A 329 -6.35 37.24 21.79
C LEU A 329 -7.75 36.61 21.80
N LYS A 330 -8.79 37.42 22.04
CA LYS A 330 -10.18 36.96 21.93
C LYS A 330 -10.55 36.58 20.50
N SER A 331 -9.99 37.24 19.47
CA SER A 331 -10.25 36.89 18.07
C SER A 331 -9.61 35.56 17.65
N ILE A 332 -8.45 35.20 18.20
CA ILE A 332 -7.77 33.92 17.94
C ILE A 332 -8.48 32.78 18.70
N ASP A 333 -8.85 33.01 19.97
CA ASP A 333 -9.66 32.04 20.75
C ASP A 333 -11.08 31.88 20.18
N ASN A 334 -11.70 32.96 19.70
CA ASN A 334 -12.99 32.90 19.02
C ASN A 334 -12.88 32.26 17.64
N ALA A 335 -11.80 32.46 16.87
CA ALA A 335 -11.58 31.74 15.61
C ALA A 335 -11.33 30.24 15.84
N VAL A 336 -10.70 29.87 16.96
CA VAL A 336 -10.54 28.46 17.40
C VAL A 336 -11.89 27.85 17.81
N LYS A 337 -12.78 28.62 18.45
CA LYS A 337 -14.14 28.18 18.80
C LYS A 337 -15.09 28.18 17.60
N ASP A 338 -15.07 29.19 16.75
CA ASP A 338 -15.87 29.31 15.54
C ASP A 338 -15.43 28.28 14.50
N ALA A 339 -14.15 27.89 14.39
CA ALA A 339 -13.74 26.76 13.56
C ALA A 339 -14.23 25.40 14.10
N SER A 340 -14.46 25.30 15.42
CA SER A 340 -15.05 24.11 16.05
C SER A 340 -16.59 24.11 16.03
N GLU A 341 -17.26 25.27 15.92
CA GLU A 341 -18.72 25.41 15.88
C GLU A 341 -19.28 25.59 14.45
N SER A 342 -18.56 26.23 13.53
CA SER A 342 -18.96 26.39 12.12
C SER A 342 -18.86 25.10 11.30
N SER A 343 -18.13 24.10 11.79
CA SER A 343 -18.18 22.72 11.27
C SER A 343 -19.54 22.05 11.53
N VAL A 344 -20.39 22.61 12.41
CA VAL A 344 -21.70 22.06 12.76
C VAL A 344 -22.85 22.73 11.99
N GLN A 345 -22.65 23.94 11.44
CA GLN A 345 -23.75 24.73 10.84
C GLN A 345 -23.36 25.47 9.54
N GLN A 346 -22.90 24.74 8.52
CA GLN A 346 -23.24 24.99 7.11
C GLN A 346 -22.61 23.94 6.19
N GLY A 347 -23.31 22.82 6.02
CA GLY A 347 -22.99 21.78 5.06
C GLY A 347 -23.86 20.58 5.36
N LYS A 348 -24.87 20.35 4.51
CA LYS A 348 -25.73 19.15 4.56
C LYS A 348 -24.88 17.89 4.80
N GLU A 349 -25.38 17.02 5.67
CA GLU A 349 -24.94 15.64 5.89
C GLU A 349 -24.19 15.06 4.67
N GLY A 350 -22.89 14.88 4.82
CA GLY A 350 -22.02 14.30 3.81
C GLY A 350 -20.62 14.12 4.37
N LEU A 351 -20.19 12.87 4.50
CA LEU A 351 -18.82 12.42 4.79
C LEU A 351 -17.83 13.12 3.85
N ALA A 352 -17.27 14.28 4.23
CA ALA A 352 -16.32 15.01 3.39
C ALA A 352 -15.51 16.04 4.17
N ASP A 353 -14.39 15.62 4.79
CA ASP A 353 -13.15 16.42 4.80
C ASP A 353 -11.92 15.54 5.10
N ASP A 354 -12.05 14.52 5.96
CA ASP A 354 -10.93 13.62 6.29
C ASP A 354 -10.70 12.53 5.22
N ASP A 355 -11.75 11.96 4.62
CA ASP A 355 -11.63 10.96 3.53
C ASP A 355 -11.11 11.56 2.21
N ALA A 356 -11.34 12.86 1.99
CA ALA A 356 -10.84 13.58 0.82
C ALA A 356 -9.32 13.68 0.81
N ASN A 357 -8.63 13.35 1.90
CA ASN A 357 -7.16 13.34 2.00
C ASN A 357 -6.55 11.93 1.83
N LEU A 358 -7.38 10.88 1.72
CA LEU A 358 -6.86 9.54 1.47
C LEU A 358 -6.35 9.44 0.03
N MET A 359 -5.04 9.29 -0.11
CA MET A 359 -4.36 9.12 -1.39
C MET A 359 -3.74 7.73 -1.48
N ILE A 360 -4.03 7.03 -2.58
CA ILE A 360 -3.46 5.73 -2.89
C ILE A 360 -2.39 5.94 -3.96
N LYS A 361 -1.17 5.46 -3.67
CA LYS A 361 -0.08 5.41 -4.65
C LYS A 361 0.00 4.01 -5.24
N LEU A 362 -0.27 3.90 -6.53
CA LEU A 362 -0.20 2.67 -7.30
C LEU A 362 1.06 2.72 -8.17
N LYS A 363 1.89 1.68 -8.16
CA LYS A 363 3.16 1.66 -8.93
C LYS A 363 3.20 0.49 -9.90
N PHE A 364 3.75 0.71 -11.09
CA PHE A 364 3.90 -0.30 -12.15
C PHE A 364 5.18 -1.12 -12.01
N LEU A 365 5.15 -2.39 -12.40
CA LEU A 365 6.27 -3.32 -12.28
C LEU A 365 7.49 -2.90 -13.10
N THR A 366 7.27 -2.31 -14.29
CA THR A 366 8.31 -1.81 -15.20
C THR A 366 9.19 -0.72 -14.53
N TYR A 367 8.58 0.15 -13.73
CA TYR A 367 9.28 1.09 -12.84
C TYR A 367 9.90 0.38 -11.63
N LYS A 368 9.14 -0.47 -10.94
CA LYS A 368 9.60 -1.14 -9.70
C LYS A 368 10.86 -1.99 -9.95
N LEU A 369 10.94 -2.61 -11.12
CA LEU A 369 12.12 -3.33 -11.59
C LEU A 369 13.38 -2.46 -11.50
N ARG A 370 13.35 -1.27 -12.09
CA ARG A 370 14.53 -0.40 -12.17
C ARG A 370 14.89 0.21 -10.82
N THR A 371 13.88 0.73 -10.13
CA THR A 371 14.10 1.45 -8.87
C THR A 371 14.36 0.52 -7.69
N PHE A 372 13.54 -0.52 -7.52
CA PHE A 372 13.61 -1.36 -6.31
C PHE A 372 14.41 -2.63 -6.53
N LEU A 373 14.31 -3.28 -7.69
CA LEU A 373 15.06 -4.53 -7.92
C LEU A 373 16.49 -4.26 -8.38
N ILE A 374 16.72 -3.27 -9.24
CA ILE A 374 18.06 -2.92 -9.72
C ILE A 374 18.73 -1.94 -8.75
N ARG A 375 18.33 -0.65 -8.72
CA ARG A 375 19.03 0.40 -7.97
C ARG A 375 19.18 0.08 -6.48
N ASN A 376 18.06 -0.15 -5.79
CA ASN A 376 18.09 -0.42 -4.34
C ASN A 376 18.72 -1.79 -4.00
N GLY A 377 18.77 -2.71 -4.97
CA GLY A 377 19.39 -4.01 -4.82
C GLY A 377 20.90 -4.03 -5.02
N LEU A 378 21.50 -2.98 -5.62
CA LEU A 378 22.93 -2.90 -5.90
C LEU A 378 23.78 -3.10 -4.64
N SER A 379 23.44 -2.42 -3.53
CA SER A 379 24.22 -2.55 -2.30
C SER A 379 24.25 -4.00 -1.79
N ILE A 380 23.14 -4.75 -1.91
CA ILE A 380 23.07 -6.15 -1.47
C ILE A 380 23.90 -7.03 -2.41
N LEU A 381 23.77 -6.81 -3.73
CA LEU A 381 24.54 -7.54 -4.73
C LEU A 381 26.05 -7.40 -4.55
N PHE A 382 26.54 -6.18 -4.28
CA PHE A 382 27.97 -5.89 -4.16
C PHE A 382 28.53 -6.23 -2.77
N LYS A 383 27.77 -6.06 -1.69
CA LYS A 383 28.24 -6.35 -0.31
C LYS A 383 28.04 -7.81 0.10
N GLU A 384 26.90 -8.40 -0.23
CA GLU A 384 26.49 -9.73 0.25
C GLU A 384 26.50 -10.80 -0.86
N GLY A 385 26.52 -10.39 -2.13
CA GLY A 385 26.69 -11.28 -3.28
C GLY A 385 25.38 -11.71 -3.97
N PRO A 386 25.49 -12.46 -5.09
CA PRO A 386 24.34 -12.81 -5.95
C PRO A 386 23.24 -13.63 -5.24
N ALA A 387 23.60 -14.52 -4.32
CA ALA A 387 22.62 -15.33 -3.59
C ALA A 387 21.74 -14.46 -2.66
N ALA A 388 22.34 -13.51 -1.95
CA ALA A 388 21.61 -12.54 -1.12
C ALA A 388 20.74 -11.60 -1.96
N TYR A 389 21.26 -11.17 -3.12
CA TYR A 389 20.50 -10.38 -4.08
C TYR A 389 19.26 -11.13 -4.60
N LYS A 390 19.39 -12.43 -4.90
CA LYS A 390 18.29 -13.30 -5.30
C LYS A 390 17.23 -13.44 -4.23
N ALA A 391 17.64 -13.70 -3.00
CA ALA A 391 16.72 -13.73 -1.86
C ALA A 391 16.01 -12.38 -1.68
N TYR A 392 16.71 -11.26 -1.89
CA TYR A 392 16.15 -9.93 -1.82
C TYR A 392 15.07 -9.67 -2.88
N TYR A 393 15.36 -9.83 -4.16
CA TYR A 393 14.39 -9.49 -5.21
C TYR A 393 13.19 -10.45 -5.21
N LEU A 394 13.38 -11.73 -4.87
CA LEU A 394 12.28 -12.69 -4.70
C LEU A 394 11.35 -12.25 -3.57
N ARG A 395 11.90 -11.78 -2.45
CA ARG A 395 11.10 -11.25 -1.34
C ARG A 395 10.30 -10.03 -1.78
N GLN A 396 10.92 -9.11 -2.53
CA GLN A 396 10.23 -7.91 -3.03
C GLN A 396 9.05 -8.27 -3.94
N MET A 397 9.26 -9.13 -4.93
CA MET A 397 8.19 -9.57 -5.83
C MET A 397 7.06 -10.30 -5.10
N LYS A 398 7.38 -11.08 -4.06
CA LYS A 398 6.38 -11.71 -3.18
C LYS A 398 5.56 -10.66 -2.43
N ILE A 399 6.20 -9.65 -1.85
CA ILE A 399 5.52 -8.55 -1.13
C ILE A 399 4.59 -7.78 -2.07
N TRP A 400 4.97 -7.60 -3.34
CA TRP A 400 4.16 -6.89 -4.32
C TRP A 400 3.01 -7.71 -4.91
N GLY A 401 2.93 -9.01 -4.62
CA GLY A 401 1.95 -9.90 -5.22
C GLY A 401 2.20 -10.18 -6.70
N THR A 402 3.45 -10.06 -7.19
CA THR A 402 3.79 -10.33 -8.59
C THR A 402 3.45 -11.77 -8.99
N SER A 403 2.88 -11.98 -10.17
CA SER A 403 2.45 -13.30 -10.65
C SER A 403 3.62 -14.30 -10.76
N ASP A 404 3.37 -15.58 -10.48
CA ASP A 404 4.41 -16.62 -10.49
C ASP A 404 5.12 -16.72 -11.85
N GLY A 405 4.39 -16.49 -12.94
CA GLY A 405 4.95 -16.41 -14.29
C GLY A 405 5.95 -15.27 -14.43
N LYS A 406 5.55 -14.06 -14.03
CA LYS A 406 6.43 -12.87 -14.08
C LYS A 406 7.61 -12.97 -13.13
N GLN A 407 7.44 -13.56 -11.94
CA GLN A 407 8.56 -13.82 -11.04
C GLN A 407 9.63 -14.66 -11.72
N LYS A 408 9.27 -15.76 -12.39
CA LYS A 408 10.23 -16.61 -13.10
C LYS A 408 10.97 -15.86 -14.22
N GLU A 409 10.23 -15.08 -15.02
CA GLU A 409 10.78 -14.25 -16.10
C GLU A 409 11.76 -13.20 -15.56
N LEU A 410 11.37 -12.45 -14.52
CA LEU A 410 12.22 -11.44 -13.89
C LEU A 410 13.44 -12.03 -13.19
N CYS A 411 13.30 -13.17 -12.50
CA CYS A 411 14.43 -13.85 -11.86
C CYS A 411 15.56 -14.13 -12.86
N LYS A 412 15.20 -14.66 -14.04
CA LYS A 412 16.16 -14.96 -15.09
C LYS A 412 16.90 -13.69 -15.54
N MET A 413 16.15 -12.63 -15.81
CA MET A 413 16.73 -11.35 -16.25
C MET A 413 17.63 -10.72 -15.16
N LEU A 414 17.21 -10.76 -13.89
CA LEU A 414 17.96 -10.20 -12.76
C LEU A 414 19.23 -11.00 -12.44
N ASP A 415 19.20 -12.32 -12.61
CA ASP A 415 20.39 -13.19 -12.52
C ASP A 415 21.42 -12.80 -13.61
N GLU A 416 20.95 -12.55 -14.85
CA GLU A 416 21.81 -12.07 -15.94
C GLU A 416 22.35 -10.65 -15.70
N TRP A 417 21.52 -9.75 -15.17
CA TRP A 417 21.91 -8.40 -14.75
C TRP A 417 23.03 -8.46 -13.70
N ALA A 418 22.85 -9.26 -12.66
CA ALA A 418 23.81 -9.41 -11.58
C ALA A 418 25.19 -9.89 -12.11
N ALA A 419 25.18 -10.86 -13.02
CA ALA A 419 26.40 -11.35 -13.67
C ALA A 419 27.05 -10.29 -14.57
N HIS A 420 26.24 -9.54 -15.33
CA HIS A 420 26.71 -8.47 -16.20
C HIS A 420 27.41 -7.35 -15.41
N ILE A 421 26.72 -6.79 -14.41
CA ILE A 421 27.23 -5.62 -13.69
C ILE A 421 28.44 -5.95 -12.81
N LYS A 422 28.47 -7.13 -12.18
CA LYS A 422 29.66 -7.59 -11.43
C LYS A 422 30.88 -7.78 -12.33
N ARG A 423 30.69 -8.26 -13.57
CA ARG A 423 31.78 -8.39 -14.54
C ARG A 423 32.34 -7.03 -14.96
N LYS A 424 31.45 -6.05 -15.15
CA LYS A 424 31.82 -4.71 -15.63
C LYS A 424 32.45 -3.84 -14.52
N SER A 425 31.85 -3.81 -13.33
CA SER A 425 32.25 -2.92 -12.24
C SER A 425 33.24 -3.54 -11.24
N GLY A 426 33.50 -4.85 -11.34
CA GLY A 426 34.36 -5.57 -10.40
C GLY A 426 33.78 -5.54 -8.97
N ASN A 427 34.58 -5.05 -8.01
CA ASN A 427 34.14 -4.86 -6.61
C ASN A 427 33.68 -3.43 -6.30
N LYS A 428 33.79 -2.49 -7.24
CA LYS A 428 33.34 -1.11 -7.03
C LYS A 428 31.84 -1.05 -7.23
N GLN A 429 31.11 -0.70 -6.17
CA GLN A 429 29.66 -0.52 -6.24
C GLN A 429 29.33 0.64 -7.18
N LEU A 430 28.43 0.41 -8.14
CA LEU A 430 27.87 1.46 -8.99
C LEU A 430 27.06 2.43 -8.13
N SER A 431 27.26 3.74 -8.31
CA SER A 431 26.48 4.74 -7.58
C SER A 431 24.99 4.66 -7.95
N SER A 432 24.12 4.86 -6.95
CA SER A 432 22.67 4.91 -7.13
C SER A 432 22.22 6.08 -8.01
N SER A 433 23.02 7.15 -8.13
CA SER A 433 22.71 8.32 -8.96
C SER A 433 23.03 8.13 -10.44
N ILE A 434 23.85 7.12 -10.80
CA ILE A 434 24.27 6.84 -12.20
C ILE A 434 23.83 5.47 -12.70
N TYR A 435 23.05 4.71 -11.92
CA TYR A 435 22.78 3.31 -12.23
C TYR A 435 22.07 3.10 -13.58
N LEU A 436 21.21 4.03 -14.00
CA LEU A 436 20.49 3.95 -15.27
C LEU A 436 21.42 4.00 -16.48
N SER A 437 22.59 4.63 -16.37
CA SER A 437 23.61 4.63 -17.43
C SER A 437 24.09 3.21 -17.77
N GLU A 438 23.97 2.27 -16.82
CA GLU A 438 24.31 0.86 -16.99
C GLU A 438 23.07 -0.03 -17.19
N ALA A 439 22.00 0.25 -16.45
CA ALA A 439 20.78 -0.55 -16.48
C ALA A 439 20.03 -0.41 -17.81
N GLU A 440 19.90 0.80 -18.37
CA GLU A 440 19.13 1.03 -19.61
C GLU A 440 19.74 0.29 -20.81
N PRO A 441 21.06 0.38 -21.11
CA PRO A 441 21.65 -0.39 -22.20
C PRO A 441 21.50 -1.91 -22.03
N PHE A 442 21.64 -2.42 -20.79
CA PHE A 442 21.43 -3.83 -20.50
C PHE A 442 19.98 -4.25 -20.79
N LEU A 443 19.00 -3.47 -20.31
CA LEU A 443 17.58 -3.75 -20.50
C LEU A 443 17.18 -3.66 -21.97
N GLU A 444 17.71 -2.70 -22.72
CA GLU A 444 17.50 -2.57 -24.17
C GLU A 444 18.01 -3.81 -24.92
N GLN A 445 19.23 -4.26 -24.62
CA GLN A 445 19.78 -5.49 -25.20
C GLN A 445 18.98 -6.74 -24.81
N TYR A 446 18.49 -6.80 -23.57
CA TYR A 446 17.66 -7.91 -23.12
C TYR A 446 16.32 -7.95 -23.86
N ALA A 447 15.71 -6.78 -24.07
CA ALA A 447 14.42 -6.61 -24.73
C ALA A 447 14.48 -6.99 -26.22
N LYS A 448 15.54 -6.60 -26.93
CA LYS A 448 15.76 -6.93 -28.35
C LYS A 448 15.80 -8.43 -28.66
N ARG A 449 16.03 -9.29 -27.66
CA ARG A 449 16.09 -10.76 -27.84
C ARG A 449 14.74 -11.40 -28.11
N SER A 450 13.62 -10.82 -27.65
CA SER A 450 12.29 -11.31 -27.98
C SER A 450 11.17 -10.32 -27.63
N PRO A 451 10.00 -10.36 -28.31
CA PRO A 451 8.83 -9.56 -27.92
C PRO A 451 8.36 -9.79 -26.48
N LYS A 452 8.54 -11.00 -25.94
CA LYS A 452 8.20 -11.32 -24.54
C LYS A 452 9.07 -10.55 -23.55
N ASN A 453 10.37 -10.43 -23.85
CA ASN A 453 11.31 -9.67 -23.02
C ASN A 453 10.99 -8.18 -23.05
N GLN A 454 10.60 -7.63 -24.21
CA GLN A 454 10.15 -6.25 -24.33
C GLN A 454 8.93 -5.98 -23.44
N VAL A 455 7.92 -6.86 -23.45
CA VAL A 455 6.75 -6.73 -22.58
C VAL A 455 7.11 -6.83 -21.09
N LEU A 456 8.06 -7.70 -20.74
CA LEU A 456 8.52 -7.90 -19.37
C LEU A 456 9.17 -6.65 -18.75
N ILE A 457 10.01 -5.94 -19.52
CA ILE A 457 10.83 -4.83 -19.01
C ILE A 457 10.24 -3.46 -19.32
N GLY A 458 9.27 -3.38 -20.24
CA GLY A 458 8.73 -2.12 -20.77
C GLY A 458 9.64 -1.51 -21.83
N SER A 459 9.60 -0.18 -21.99
CA SER A 459 10.52 0.52 -22.89
C SER A 459 11.92 0.63 -22.30
N ALA A 460 12.97 0.53 -23.12
CA ALA A 460 14.36 0.74 -22.72
C ALA A 460 15.18 1.33 -23.88
N GLY A 461 16.32 1.96 -23.59
CA GLY A 461 17.27 2.43 -24.61
C GLY A 461 17.32 3.95 -24.82
N ASN A 462 16.54 4.73 -24.07
CA ASN A 462 16.67 6.19 -24.03
C ASN A 462 17.88 6.56 -23.15
N LEU A 463 19.10 6.47 -23.70
CA LEU A 463 20.32 6.74 -22.94
C LEU A 463 20.53 8.24 -22.77
N VAL A 464 20.17 8.76 -21.59
CA VAL A 464 20.57 10.08 -21.10
C VAL A 464 21.59 9.84 -19.98
N ARG A 465 22.83 10.30 -20.17
CA ARG A 465 23.93 10.04 -19.23
C ARG A 465 23.96 11.10 -18.13
N THR A 466 23.75 10.69 -16.89
CA THR A 466 23.74 11.60 -15.73
C THR A 466 25.08 12.29 -15.49
N GLU A 467 26.18 11.63 -15.86
CA GLU A 467 27.56 12.14 -15.80
C GLU A 467 27.78 13.40 -16.65
N ASP A 468 26.91 13.66 -17.63
CA ASP A 468 26.99 14.84 -18.46
C ASP A 468 26.48 16.10 -17.70
N PHE A 469 25.75 15.94 -16.59
CA PHE A 469 25.08 17.03 -15.87
C PHE A 469 25.45 17.16 -14.38
N LEU A 470 25.87 16.07 -13.72
CA LEU A 470 26.23 16.09 -12.30
C LEU A 470 27.55 16.83 -12.06
N ALA A 471 27.65 17.53 -10.94
CA ALA A 471 28.90 18.11 -10.48
C ALA A 471 29.95 17.01 -10.24
N LEU A 472 31.19 17.26 -10.66
CA LEU A 472 32.35 16.46 -10.27
C LEU A 472 32.74 16.86 -8.85
N VAL A 473 32.24 16.12 -7.87
CA VAL A 473 32.59 16.30 -6.45
C VAL A 473 33.71 15.32 -6.09
N ASP A 474 34.77 15.79 -5.42
CA ASP A 474 35.81 14.90 -4.88
C ASP A 474 35.15 13.92 -3.91
N GLY A 475 35.29 12.62 -4.23
CA GLY A 475 34.52 11.56 -3.63
C GLY A 475 34.79 11.42 -2.14
N ASP A 476 33.82 11.82 -1.32
CA ASP A 476 33.50 11.26 0.01
C ASP A 476 32.32 11.95 0.71
N LEU A 477 31.46 12.69 -0.02
CA LEU A 477 30.21 13.22 0.54
C LEU A 477 29.04 12.34 0.09
N ASP A 478 28.48 11.67 1.08
CA ASP A 478 27.26 10.89 1.03
C ASP A 478 26.06 11.80 0.71
N GLU A 479 25.64 11.79 -0.56
CA GLU A 479 24.54 12.60 -1.12
C GLU A 479 23.13 12.28 -0.54
N GLU A 480 23.02 11.33 0.38
CA GLU A 480 21.81 11.07 1.16
C GLU A 480 22.23 10.99 2.63
N GLY A 481 22.10 12.10 3.36
CA GLY A 481 22.48 12.23 4.77
C GLY A 481 21.60 11.43 5.73
N ASP A 482 21.45 10.13 5.48
CA ASP A 482 20.55 9.24 6.21
C ASP A 482 21.01 7.78 6.20
N LEU A 483 22.22 7.49 6.72
CA LEU A 483 22.49 6.16 7.30
C LEU A 483 23.40 6.28 8.52
N VAL A 484 22.79 6.16 9.70
CA VAL A 484 23.49 5.66 10.89
C VAL A 484 24.11 4.31 10.52
N LYS A 485 25.44 4.18 10.66
CA LYS A 485 26.15 2.89 10.64
C LYS A 485 25.41 1.92 11.57
N LYS A 486 24.67 0.98 11.02
CA LYS A 486 24.23 -0.21 11.76
C LYS A 486 25.38 -1.19 11.73
N GLU A 487 25.91 -1.48 12.91
CA GLU A 487 26.89 -2.55 13.14
C GLU A 487 26.39 -3.88 12.57
N GLU A 488 27.36 -4.60 12.01
CA GLU A 488 27.21 -5.88 11.33
C GLU A 488 26.62 -6.95 12.25
N VAL A 489 25.53 -7.58 11.79
CA VAL A 489 25.15 -8.92 12.24
C VAL A 489 25.03 -9.77 10.99
N ALA A 490 25.90 -10.77 10.88
CA ALA A 490 25.96 -11.70 9.75
C ALA A 490 24.61 -12.41 9.50
N PRO A 491 24.08 -12.39 8.26
CA PRO A 491 22.89 -13.15 7.92
C PRO A 491 23.27 -14.57 7.46
N ALA A 492 22.51 -15.55 7.94
CA ALA A 492 22.53 -16.92 7.43
C ALA A 492 21.74 -17.01 6.11
N THR A 493 22.33 -17.66 5.13
CA THR A 493 21.82 -17.92 3.77
C THR A 493 20.48 -18.67 3.76
N PRO A 494 19.49 -18.28 2.93
CA PRO A 494 18.34 -19.12 2.62
C PRO A 494 18.39 -19.63 1.16
N GLU A 495 18.29 -20.95 0.99
CA GLU A 495 17.94 -21.59 -0.29
C GLU A 495 16.40 -21.73 -0.45
N PRO A 496 15.86 -21.77 -1.68
CA PRO A 496 14.43 -21.79 -1.93
C PRO A 496 13.86 -23.22 -1.92
N ALA A 497 12.67 -23.41 -1.35
CA ALA A 497 11.91 -24.65 -1.53
C ALA A 497 10.42 -24.38 -1.80
N VAL A 498 10.06 -24.81 -3.02
CA VAL A 498 8.83 -25.46 -3.51
C VAL A 498 7.69 -25.66 -2.49
N LYS A 499 6.49 -25.26 -2.90
CA LYS A 499 5.21 -25.61 -2.28
C LYS A 499 4.92 -27.09 -2.52
N GLU A 500 4.89 -27.91 -1.47
CA GLU A 500 4.18 -29.17 -1.49
C GLU A 500 3.29 -29.31 -0.24
N ALA A 501 2.16 -29.96 -0.46
CA ALA A 501 1.16 -30.27 0.55
C ALA A 501 1.74 -31.19 1.63
N VAL A 502 1.20 -31.08 2.85
CA VAL A 502 1.59 -31.85 4.03
C VAL A 502 1.60 -33.35 3.72
N GLN A 503 2.79 -33.93 3.54
CA GLN A 503 2.97 -35.38 3.52
C GLN A 503 3.05 -35.91 4.96
N LYS A 504 2.59 -37.15 5.14
CA LYS A 504 2.37 -37.84 6.43
C LYS A 504 3.62 -38.03 7.32
N ASP A 505 4.81 -37.67 6.85
CA ASP A 505 6.09 -37.97 7.52
C ASP A 505 6.70 -36.77 8.28
N GLU A 506 6.03 -35.62 8.27
CA GLU A 506 6.49 -34.35 8.87
C GLU A 506 5.71 -33.99 10.16
N GLY A 507 6.38 -33.46 11.20
CA GLY A 507 5.71 -33.11 12.47
C GLY A 507 4.92 -31.79 12.42
N LEU A 508 4.26 -31.45 13.54
CA LEU A 508 3.32 -30.32 13.65
C LEU A 508 3.63 -29.42 14.86
N ILE A 509 3.51 -28.10 14.73
CA ILE A 509 3.58 -27.14 15.84
C ILE A 509 2.23 -26.44 15.99
N VAL A 510 1.59 -26.56 17.14
CA VAL A 510 0.39 -25.78 17.47
C VAL A 510 0.81 -24.59 18.33
N PHE A 511 0.46 -23.37 17.94
CA PHE A 511 0.85 -22.15 18.66
C PHE A 511 -0.31 -21.16 18.79
N PHE A 512 -0.19 -20.20 19.71
CA PHE A 512 -1.33 -19.38 20.15
C PHE A 512 -1.06 -17.89 19.98
N PRO A 513 -1.47 -17.28 18.85
CA PRO A 513 -1.66 -15.84 18.76
C PRO A 513 -2.86 -15.46 19.64
N GLY A 514 -2.65 -15.26 20.93
CA GLY A 514 -3.69 -14.89 21.89
C GLY A 514 -3.18 -13.97 23.01
N ILE A 515 -4.10 -13.45 23.81
CA ILE A 515 -3.85 -12.62 24.99
C ILE A 515 -3.93 -13.52 26.24
N PRO A 516 -3.18 -13.25 27.33
CA PRO A 516 -3.37 -14.01 28.57
C PRO A 516 -4.85 -14.04 28.99
N GLY A 517 -5.37 -15.20 29.40
CA GLY A 517 -6.81 -15.38 29.62
C GLY A 517 -7.55 -16.09 28.47
N CYS A 518 -6.91 -16.26 27.31
CA CYS A 518 -7.45 -17.04 26.19
C CYS A 518 -7.51 -18.57 26.41
N ALA A 519 -7.26 -19.08 27.63
CA ALA A 519 -7.29 -20.50 27.96
C ALA A 519 -6.27 -21.43 27.26
N LYS A 520 -5.23 -20.90 26.60
CA LYS A 520 -4.18 -21.70 25.93
C LYS A 520 -3.61 -22.87 26.74
N SER A 521 -3.24 -22.63 28.01
CA SER A 521 -2.57 -23.64 28.84
C SER A 521 -3.55 -24.72 29.31
N ALA A 522 -4.81 -24.34 29.55
CA ALA A 522 -5.89 -25.28 29.83
C ALA A 522 -6.17 -26.14 28.59
N LEU A 523 -6.23 -25.52 27.40
CA LEU A 523 -6.43 -26.22 26.13
C LEU A 523 -5.30 -27.22 25.87
N CYS A 524 -4.04 -26.83 26.06
CA CYS A 524 -2.90 -27.74 25.91
C CYS A 524 -2.98 -28.94 26.85
N LYS A 525 -3.44 -28.74 28.09
CA LYS A 525 -3.62 -29.82 29.08
C LYS A 525 -4.72 -30.80 28.64
N GLU A 526 -5.87 -30.29 28.20
CA GLU A 526 -6.97 -31.14 27.73
C GLU A 526 -6.62 -31.90 26.44
N LEU A 527 -5.93 -31.24 25.49
CA LEU A 527 -5.44 -31.91 24.28
C LEU A 527 -4.44 -33.03 24.59
N LEU A 528 -3.56 -32.83 25.58
CA LEU A 528 -2.59 -33.85 26.01
C LEU A 528 -3.26 -35.06 26.66
N ASN A 529 -4.33 -34.85 27.41
CA ASN A 529 -5.04 -35.91 28.15
C ASN A 529 -6.10 -36.65 27.31
N ALA A 530 -6.39 -36.18 26.10
CA ALA A 530 -7.41 -36.79 25.25
C ALA A 530 -7.00 -38.20 24.77
N GLN A 531 -7.85 -39.20 25.05
CA GLN A 531 -7.66 -40.57 24.54
C GLN A 531 -7.70 -40.59 23.01
N GLY A 532 -6.71 -41.24 22.38
CA GLY A 532 -6.60 -41.37 20.91
C GLY A 532 -5.91 -40.22 20.18
N GLY A 533 -5.30 -39.26 20.90
CA GLY A 533 -4.51 -38.18 20.31
C GLY A 533 -5.29 -37.31 19.31
N LEU A 534 -4.62 -36.86 18.26
CA LEU A 534 -5.23 -36.12 17.14
C LEU A 534 -5.57 -37.01 15.95
N GLY A 535 -5.91 -38.29 16.20
CA GLY A 535 -6.35 -39.22 15.14
C GLY A 535 -5.24 -39.64 14.16
N ASP A 536 -4.00 -39.55 14.62
CA ASP A 536 -2.73 -39.80 13.95
C ASP A 536 -1.79 -40.43 14.99
N ASP A 537 -0.94 -41.38 14.58
CA ASP A 537 -0.02 -42.13 15.45
C ASP A 537 1.15 -41.28 16.02
N ARG A 538 1.26 -40.00 15.64
CA ARG A 538 2.30 -39.08 16.12
C ARG A 538 2.17 -38.74 17.61
N PRO A 539 3.26 -38.80 18.40
CA PRO A 539 3.23 -38.49 19.83
C PRO A 539 3.00 -36.99 20.07
N LEU A 540 2.12 -36.67 21.02
CA LEU A 540 1.80 -35.30 21.43
C LEU A 540 2.70 -34.85 22.59
N HIS A 541 3.29 -33.67 22.45
CA HIS A 541 4.16 -33.05 23.45
C HIS A 541 3.70 -31.62 23.71
N THR A 542 3.90 -31.14 24.94
CA THR A 542 3.62 -29.75 25.32
C THR A 542 4.85 -29.14 25.98
N LEU A 543 5.10 -27.86 25.70
CA LEU A 543 6.15 -27.09 26.37
C LEU A 543 5.58 -25.76 26.85
N MET A 544 5.44 -25.61 28.17
CA MET A 544 4.87 -24.41 28.78
C MET A 544 5.89 -23.28 28.91
N GLY A 545 5.60 -22.14 28.28
CA GLY A 545 6.51 -21.00 28.25
C GLY A 545 6.79 -20.35 29.60
N ASP A 546 5.82 -20.38 30.52
CA ASP A 546 5.96 -19.81 31.86
C ASP A 546 6.91 -20.62 32.76
N LEU A 547 7.16 -21.89 32.44
CA LEU A 547 8.10 -22.77 33.15
C LEU A 547 9.51 -22.78 32.52
N VAL A 548 9.68 -22.10 31.38
CA VAL A 548 10.91 -22.12 30.59
C VAL A 548 11.73 -20.87 30.86
N LYS A 549 12.91 -21.04 31.49
CA LYS A 549 13.90 -19.96 31.62
C LYS A 549 14.59 -19.66 30.28
N GLY A 550 14.80 -18.38 29.94
CA GLY A 550 15.51 -17.96 28.72
C GLY A 550 14.63 -17.82 27.47
N LYS A 551 15.23 -17.86 26.27
CA LYS A 551 14.51 -17.72 24.99
C LYS A 551 13.65 -18.97 24.71
N TYR A 552 12.34 -18.81 24.60
CA TYR A 552 11.38 -19.91 24.48
C TYR A 552 11.34 -20.56 23.09
N TRP A 553 11.15 -19.77 22.02
CA TRP A 553 11.03 -20.31 20.66
C TRP A 553 12.26 -21.10 20.19
N PRO A 554 13.51 -20.70 20.51
CA PRO A 554 14.68 -21.55 20.26
C PRO A 554 14.60 -22.93 20.94
N LYS A 555 14.03 -23.03 22.14
CA LYS A 555 13.87 -24.32 22.83
C LYS A 555 12.81 -25.20 22.16
N ILE A 556 11.74 -24.60 21.61
CA ILE A 556 10.80 -25.34 20.75
C ILE A 556 11.55 -25.92 19.55
N ALA A 557 12.41 -25.14 18.91
CA ALA A 557 13.24 -25.63 17.78
C ALA A 557 14.12 -26.83 18.18
N ASP A 558 14.76 -26.76 19.34
CA ASP A 558 15.64 -27.83 19.83
C ASP A 558 14.87 -29.10 20.20
N GLU A 559 13.73 -28.98 20.88
CA GLU A 559 12.86 -30.13 21.19
C GLU A 559 12.27 -30.77 19.92
N ARG A 560 11.90 -29.95 18.93
CA ARG A 560 11.48 -30.44 17.61
C ARG A 560 12.59 -31.20 16.90
N ARG A 561 13.85 -30.72 16.98
CA ARG A 561 15.01 -31.40 16.39
C ARG A 561 15.25 -32.77 17.02
N LYS A 562 15.01 -32.91 18.33
CA LYS A 562 15.08 -34.19 19.03
C LYS A 562 13.91 -35.13 18.69
N LYS A 563 12.74 -34.57 18.36
CA LYS A 563 11.48 -35.31 18.16
C LYS A 563 10.77 -34.90 16.87
N PRO A 564 11.35 -35.18 15.69
CA PRO A 564 10.90 -34.64 14.41
C PRO A 564 9.50 -35.11 13.97
N GLN A 565 9.02 -36.26 14.44
CA GLN A 565 7.69 -36.78 14.09
C GLN A 565 6.62 -36.52 15.17
N SER A 566 6.85 -35.57 16.09
CA SER A 566 5.86 -35.24 17.14
C SER A 566 4.89 -34.12 16.75
N ILE A 567 3.79 -34.00 17.49
CA ILE A 567 2.96 -32.79 17.54
C ILE A 567 3.39 -32.00 18.78
N MET A 568 3.81 -30.75 18.59
CA MET A 568 4.30 -29.87 19.66
C MET A 568 3.29 -28.77 19.96
N LEU A 569 2.68 -28.80 21.14
CA LEU A 569 1.85 -27.73 21.68
C LEU A 569 2.76 -26.66 22.32
N ALA A 570 2.97 -25.56 21.60
CA ALA A 570 3.75 -24.42 22.07
C ALA A 570 2.90 -23.51 22.96
N ASP A 571 2.75 -23.88 24.24
CA ASP A 571 1.99 -23.12 25.25
C ASP A 571 2.70 -21.81 25.64
N LYS A 572 2.67 -20.84 24.72
CA LYS A 572 3.10 -19.45 24.91
C LYS A 572 2.34 -18.53 23.95
N ASN A 573 2.09 -17.30 24.37
CA ASN A 573 1.51 -16.28 23.48
C ASN A 573 2.50 -15.97 22.34
N ALA A 574 1.98 -15.87 21.12
CA ALA A 574 2.70 -15.51 19.90
C ALA A 574 2.14 -14.21 19.31
N PRO A 575 2.41 -13.04 19.92
CA PRO A 575 1.60 -11.84 19.67
C PRO A 575 2.03 -10.98 18.49
N ASN A 576 3.17 -11.24 17.86
CA ASN A 576 3.71 -10.35 16.84
C ASN A 576 4.41 -11.11 15.71
N GLU A 577 4.62 -10.41 14.59
CA GLU A 577 5.26 -10.94 13.39
C GLU A 577 6.67 -11.48 13.64
N ASP A 578 7.43 -10.91 14.57
CA ASP A 578 8.79 -11.38 14.87
C ASP A 578 8.79 -12.80 15.46
N VAL A 579 7.77 -13.13 16.25
CA VAL A 579 7.54 -14.50 16.73
C VAL A 579 7.08 -15.40 15.59
N TRP A 580 6.17 -14.93 14.73
CA TRP A 580 5.68 -15.74 13.61
C TRP A 580 6.79 -16.08 12.62
N ARG A 581 7.69 -15.13 12.33
CA ARG A 581 8.90 -15.38 11.51
C ARG A 581 9.81 -16.45 12.13
N GLN A 582 9.99 -16.44 13.46
CA GLN A 582 10.74 -17.50 14.13
C GLN A 582 10.08 -18.87 13.94
N ILE A 583 8.74 -18.93 13.98
CA ILE A 583 7.99 -20.17 13.74
C ILE A 583 8.11 -20.61 12.28
N GLU A 584 7.98 -19.70 11.32
CA GLU A 584 8.22 -19.98 9.89
C GLU A 584 9.65 -20.50 9.66
N ASP A 585 10.66 -19.88 10.27
CA ASP A 585 12.06 -20.33 10.20
C ASP A 585 12.23 -21.74 10.78
N MET A 586 11.58 -22.04 11.89
CA MET A 586 11.57 -23.39 12.47
C MET A 586 10.91 -24.39 11.53
N CYS A 587 9.75 -24.05 10.97
CA CYS A 587 9.02 -24.89 10.01
C CYS A 587 9.88 -25.23 8.80
N ARG A 588 10.56 -24.22 8.23
CA ARG A 588 11.48 -24.39 7.09
C ARG A 588 12.68 -25.29 7.41
N ARG A 589 13.31 -25.10 8.57
CA ARG A 589 14.52 -25.86 8.95
C ARG A 589 14.24 -27.30 9.36
N THR A 590 13.06 -27.55 9.93
CA THR A 590 12.69 -28.86 10.49
C THR A 590 11.65 -29.60 9.67
N ARG A 591 11.29 -29.10 8.48
CA ARG A 591 10.26 -29.66 7.60
C ARG A 591 9.00 -30.01 8.40
N THR A 592 8.44 -28.98 9.04
CA THR A 592 7.35 -29.09 10.02
C THR A 592 6.30 -28.08 9.64
N SER A 593 5.03 -28.45 9.80
CA SER A 593 3.93 -27.50 9.64
C SER A 593 3.60 -26.83 10.96
N ALA A 594 3.09 -25.60 10.92
CA ALA A 594 2.59 -24.92 12.12
C ALA A 594 1.12 -24.52 11.94
N VAL A 595 0.36 -24.58 13.02
CA VAL A 595 -1.07 -24.27 13.05
C VAL A 595 -1.32 -23.23 14.16
N PRO A 596 -1.71 -22.00 13.80
CA PRO A 596 -2.20 -21.03 14.75
C PRO A 596 -3.58 -21.43 15.27
N VAL A 597 -3.75 -21.40 16.59
CA VAL A 597 -5.05 -21.48 17.27
C VAL A 597 -5.37 -20.12 17.86
N VAL A 598 -6.40 -19.46 17.33
CA VAL A 598 -6.80 -18.10 17.72
C VAL A 598 -8.16 -18.10 18.40
N PRO A 599 -8.39 -17.32 19.47
CA PRO A 599 -9.72 -17.13 20.02
C PRO A 599 -10.63 -16.46 19.00
N ASP A 600 -11.81 -17.03 18.79
CA ASP A 600 -12.80 -16.47 17.87
C ASP A 600 -13.36 -15.15 18.43
N SER A 601 -13.27 -14.08 17.62
CA SER A 601 -13.67 -12.74 18.01
C SER A 601 -14.03 -11.92 16.78
N GLU A 602 -15.07 -11.10 16.90
CA GLU A 602 -15.47 -10.15 15.86
C GLU A 602 -14.41 -9.05 15.63
N GLY A 603 -13.59 -8.77 16.64
CA GLY A 603 -12.58 -7.72 16.60
C GLY A 603 -13.17 -6.31 16.66
N THR A 604 -12.32 -5.33 16.34
CA THR A 604 -12.65 -3.94 16.07
C THR A 604 -12.03 -3.55 14.71
N GLU A 605 -12.23 -2.31 14.27
CA GLU A 605 -11.59 -1.78 13.05
C GLU A 605 -10.06 -1.79 13.12
N SER A 606 -9.48 -1.84 14.33
CA SER A 606 -8.04 -1.71 14.55
C SER A 606 -7.44 -2.79 15.45
N ASN A 607 -8.21 -3.79 15.87
CA ASN A 607 -7.71 -4.90 16.69
C ASN A 607 -8.46 -6.20 16.35
N PRO A 608 -7.80 -7.37 16.28
CA PRO A 608 -8.49 -8.63 16.05
C PRO A 608 -9.39 -9.07 17.21
N TYR A 609 -9.27 -8.47 18.41
CA TYR A 609 -10.06 -8.81 19.58
C TYR A 609 -11.03 -7.70 19.97
N ALA A 610 -12.31 -8.04 20.09
CA ALA A 610 -13.35 -7.14 20.58
C ALA A 610 -13.19 -6.82 22.08
N LEU A 611 -13.86 -5.76 22.56
CA LEU A 611 -13.87 -5.40 23.98
C LEU A 611 -14.48 -6.51 24.85
N ASP A 612 -15.50 -7.22 24.37
CA ASP A 612 -16.07 -8.39 25.04
C ASP A 612 -15.02 -9.48 25.29
N ALA A 613 -14.18 -9.76 24.27
CA ALA A 613 -13.11 -10.75 24.40
C ALA A 613 -12.07 -10.30 25.41
N LEU A 614 -11.68 -9.01 25.38
CA LEU A 614 -10.76 -8.42 26.36
C LEU A 614 -11.32 -8.51 27.78
N ALA A 615 -12.61 -8.21 27.97
CA ALA A 615 -13.31 -8.30 29.25
C ALA A 615 -13.24 -9.73 29.82
N VAL A 616 -13.54 -10.73 28.98
CA VAL A 616 -13.49 -12.15 29.35
C VAL A 616 -12.06 -12.57 29.70
N PHE A 617 -11.06 -12.14 28.92
CA PHE A 617 -9.65 -12.45 29.21
C PHE A 617 -9.20 -11.87 30.56
N MET A 618 -9.53 -10.60 30.83
CA MET A 618 -9.27 -9.95 32.12
C MET A 618 -9.98 -10.67 33.27
N PHE A 619 -11.26 -10.97 33.10
CA PHE A 619 -12.05 -11.68 34.10
C PHE A 619 -11.46 -13.05 34.45
N ARG A 620 -11.12 -13.86 33.44
CA ARG A 620 -10.49 -15.19 33.63
C ARG A 620 -9.15 -15.10 34.35
N VAL A 621 -8.32 -14.11 34.03
CA VAL A 621 -7.02 -13.90 34.70
C VAL A 621 -7.21 -13.45 36.15
N LEU A 622 -8.20 -12.62 36.43
CA LEU A 622 -8.49 -12.13 37.78
C LEU A 622 -9.17 -13.18 38.68
N GLN A 623 -9.60 -14.32 38.12
CA GLN A 623 -10.17 -15.43 38.88
C GLN A 623 -9.15 -16.52 39.25
N ARG A 624 -8.05 -16.65 38.51
CA ARG A 624 -7.06 -17.70 38.76
C ARG A 624 -6.15 -17.37 39.95
N VAL A 625 -5.53 -18.41 40.52
CA VAL A 625 -4.65 -18.32 41.69
C VAL A 625 -3.40 -19.18 41.43
N ASN A 626 -2.23 -18.73 41.88
CA ASN A 626 -0.95 -19.44 41.78
C ASN A 626 -0.53 -19.78 40.34
N HIS A 627 -0.74 -18.86 39.40
CA HIS A 627 -0.35 -19.10 38.01
C HIS A 627 1.19 -19.01 37.86
N PRO A 628 1.87 -19.95 37.18
CA PRO A 628 3.34 -19.98 37.08
C PRO A 628 3.98 -18.69 36.53
N GLY A 629 3.28 -17.98 35.65
CA GLY A 629 3.71 -16.69 35.10
C GLY A 629 3.45 -15.46 35.99
N ASN A 630 3.00 -15.65 37.24
CA ASN A 630 2.71 -14.59 38.23
C ASN A 630 1.73 -13.49 37.76
N LEU A 631 0.88 -13.81 36.77
CA LEU A 631 -0.20 -12.94 36.29
C LEU A 631 -1.53 -13.56 36.70
N ASP A 632 -2.05 -13.25 37.86
CA ASP A 632 -3.27 -13.83 38.42
C ASP A 632 -3.99 -12.84 39.35
N LYS A 633 -4.95 -13.32 40.15
CA LYS A 633 -5.72 -12.46 41.06
C LYS A 633 -4.84 -11.68 42.03
N ALA A 634 -3.68 -12.21 42.43
CA ALA A 634 -2.76 -11.58 43.38
C ALA A 634 -1.85 -10.51 42.74
N SER A 635 -1.75 -10.47 41.41
CA SER A 635 -0.96 -9.44 40.71
C SER A 635 -1.60 -8.06 40.90
N SER A 636 -0.81 -7.06 41.31
CA SER A 636 -1.31 -5.71 41.58
C SER A 636 -1.59 -4.87 40.32
N ASN A 637 -1.16 -5.33 39.14
CA ASN A 637 -1.26 -4.60 37.87
C ASN A 637 -1.71 -5.50 36.70
N ALA A 638 -2.56 -6.50 36.98
CA ALA A 638 -2.99 -7.48 35.97
C ALA A 638 -3.68 -6.83 34.77
N GLY A 639 -4.53 -5.82 35.01
CA GLY A 639 -5.22 -5.07 33.97
C GLY A 639 -4.24 -4.36 33.03
N TYR A 640 -3.23 -3.68 33.57
CA TYR A 640 -2.19 -3.02 32.77
C TYR A 640 -1.43 -4.00 31.87
N VAL A 641 -1.01 -5.15 32.44
CA VAL A 641 -0.29 -6.17 31.67
C VAL A 641 -1.17 -6.73 30.54
N LEU A 642 -2.46 -6.92 30.77
CA LEU A 642 -3.40 -7.38 29.74
C LEU A 642 -3.62 -6.34 28.64
N LEU A 643 -3.72 -5.06 28.99
CA LEU A 643 -3.75 -3.98 28.01
C LEU A 643 -2.46 -3.94 27.19
N MET A 644 -1.30 -4.16 27.80
CA MET A 644 -0.03 -4.28 27.07
C MET A 644 -0.09 -5.40 26.03
N PHE A 645 -0.61 -6.57 26.36
CA PHE A 645 -0.79 -7.67 25.39
C PHE A 645 -1.84 -7.35 24.33
N TYR A 646 -2.95 -6.69 24.68
CA TYR A 646 -3.99 -6.27 23.74
C TYR A 646 -3.43 -5.32 22.67
N HIS A 647 -2.60 -4.37 23.07
CA HIS A 647 -1.98 -3.39 22.17
C HIS A 647 -0.86 -3.99 21.30
N LEU A 648 -0.37 -5.21 21.56
CA LEU A 648 0.55 -5.88 20.63
C LEU A 648 -0.14 -6.27 19.30
N TYR A 649 -1.47 -6.35 19.30
CA TYR A 649 -2.29 -6.65 18.13
C TYR A 649 -2.94 -5.40 17.52
N GLU A 650 -2.62 -4.20 18.02
CA GLU A 650 -3.15 -2.95 17.51
C GLU A 650 -2.65 -2.68 16.08
N GLY A 651 -3.56 -2.29 15.18
CA GLY A 651 -3.26 -1.88 13.80
C GLY A 651 -3.68 -2.87 12.72
N LYS A 652 -4.36 -3.98 13.07
CA LYS A 652 -4.98 -4.92 12.12
C LYS A 652 -6.39 -5.25 12.59
N ASN A 653 -7.35 -5.26 11.68
CA ASN A 653 -8.68 -5.81 11.98
C ASN A 653 -8.65 -7.34 11.98
N CYS A 654 -9.73 -7.98 12.41
CA CYS A 654 -9.85 -9.44 12.49
C CYS A 654 -9.57 -10.12 11.14
N LYS A 655 -10.14 -9.62 10.03
CA LYS A 655 -9.98 -10.22 8.69
C LYS A 655 -8.53 -10.17 8.21
N GLU A 656 -7.84 -9.04 8.40
CA GLU A 656 -6.43 -8.87 8.04
C GLU A 656 -5.53 -9.81 8.84
N PHE A 657 -5.77 -9.89 10.16
CA PHE A 657 -5.04 -10.73 11.07
C PHE A 657 -5.16 -12.22 10.72
N GLU A 658 -6.38 -12.70 10.48
CA GLU A 658 -6.63 -14.09 10.09
C GLU A 658 -6.04 -14.42 8.72
N SER A 659 -6.20 -13.51 7.74
CA SER A 659 -5.69 -13.70 6.38
C SER A 659 -4.16 -13.85 6.37
N GLU A 660 -3.46 -13.05 7.18
CA GLU A 660 -2.00 -13.15 7.29
C GLU A 660 -1.55 -14.47 7.93
N LEU A 661 -2.23 -14.93 8.98
CA LEU A 661 -1.91 -16.21 9.61
C LEU A 661 -2.15 -17.38 8.64
N ILE A 662 -3.25 -17.38 7.90
CA ILE A 662 -3.53 -18.38 6.87
C ILE A 662 -2.49 -18.32 5.75
N GLU A 663 -2.09 -17.12 5.31
CA GLU A 663 -1.07 -16.96 4.27
C GLU A 663 0.30 -17.50 4.70
N ARG A 664 0.68 -17.29 5.95
CA ARG A 664 1.97 -17.75 6.49
C ARG A 664 1.99 -19.25 6.77
N PHE A 665 0.91 -19.79 7.31
CA PHE A 665 0.88 -21.13 7.91
C PHE A 665 -0.03 -22.13 7.17
N GLY A 666 -0.76 -21.68 6.15
CA GLY A 666 -1.64 -22.51 5.32
C GLY A 666 -2.95 -22.94 5.98
N SER A 667 -3.07 -22.78 7.30
CA SER A 667 -4.24 -23.15 8.09
C SER A 667 -4.40 -22.24 9.30
N LEU A 668 -5.62 -22.18 9.84
CA LEU A 668 -5.97 -21.43 11.06
C LEU A 668 -7.11 -22.16 11.75
N VAL A 669 -6.98 -22.37 13.06
CA VAL A 669 -8.07 -22.91 13.89
C VAL A 669 -8.65 -21.81 14.75
N LYS A 670 -9.95 -21.57 14.61
CA LYS A 670 -10.69 -20.67 15.50
C LYS A 670 -11.15 -21.45 16.73
N MET A 671 -10.81 -20.96 17.91
CA MET A 671 -11.24 -21.49 19.19
C MET A 671 -12.46 -20.70 19.65
N PRO A 672 -13.66 -21.31 19.71
CA PRO A 672 -14.86 -20.62 20.18
C PRO A 672 -14.66 -19.95 21.54
N LEU A 673 -15.03 -18.67 21.63
CA LEU A 673 -14.86 -17.87 22.85
C LEU A 673 -16.18 -17.29 23.35
N LEU A 674 -16.89 -16.56 22.49
CA LEU A 674 -18.13 -15.83 22.80
C LEU A 674 -19.33 -16.47 22.08
N ARG A 675 -20.50 -16.43 22.71
CA ARG A 675 -21.76 -16.87 22.09
C ARG A 675 -22.22 -15.85 21.04
N SER A 676 -22.75 -16.34 19.92
CA SER A 676 -23.24 -15.50 18.83
C SER A 676 -24.49 -14.69 19.21
N GLU A 677 -25.36 -15.23 20.08
CA GLU A 677 -26.61 -14.60 20.53
C GLU A 677 -26.46 -13.84 21.87
N ARG A 678 -25.26 -13.36 22.19
CA ARG A 678 -25.00 -12.66 23.45
C ARG A 678 -25.66 -11.28 23.49
N THR A 679 -26.06 -10.85 24.68
CA THR A 679 -26.47 -9.45 24.90
C THR A 679 -25.25 -8.52 24.81
N PRO A 680 -25.43 -7.22 24.50
CA PRO A 680 -24.33 -6.27 24.41
C PRO A 680 -23.55 -6.11 25.72
N LEU A 681 -22.28 -5.72 25.62
CA LEU A 681 -21.40 -5.43 26.76
C LEU A 681 -22.03 -4.37 27.68
N PRO A 682 -22.21 -4.64 28.99
CA PRO A 682 -22.75 -3.66 29.92
C PRO A 682 -21.94 -2.37 29.93
N ASP A 683 -22.63 -1.23 29.90
CA ASP A 683 -21.99 0.10 29.86
C ASP A 683 -20.89 0.29 30.93
N PRO A 684 -21.05 -0.15 32.19
CA PRO A 684 -19.98 -0.04 33.18
C PRO A 684 -18.71 -0.80 32.78
N VAL A 685 -18.86 -2.00 32.20
CA VAL A 685 -17.73 -2.83 31.74
C VAL A 685 -17.08 -2.22 30.52
N LYS A 686 -17.87 -1.71 29.58
CA LYS A 686 -17.36 -1.01 28.39
C LYS A 686 -16.56 0.23 28.79
N SER A 687 -17.15 1.09 29.63
CA SER A 687 -16.55 2.36 30.06
C SER A 687 -15.22 2.16 30.79
N ILE A 688 -15.13 1.17 31.70
CA ILE A 688 -13.87 0.93 32.43
C ILE A 688 -12.75 0.38 31.53
N LEU A 689 -13.10 -0.37 30.48
CA LEU A 689 -12.12 -0.86 29.50
C LEU A 689 -11.61 0.28 28.60
N GLU A 690 -12.52 1.14 28.13
CA GLU A 690 -12.18 2.32 27.34
C GLU A 690 -11.29 3.29 28.15
N GLU A 691 -11.65 3.58 29.41
CA GLU A 691 -10.81 4.38 30.32
C GLU A 691 -9.40 3.78 30.47
N GLY A 692 -9.31 2.45 30.57
CA GLY A 692 -8.04 1.75 30.67
C GLY A 692 -7.20 1.84 29.41
N ILE A 693 -7.83 1.70 28.24
CA ILE A 693 -7.18 1.85 26.93
C ILE A 693 -6.65 3.28 26.77
N ASP A 694 -7.45 4.29 27.11
CA ASP A 694 -7.05 5.69 27.07
C ASP A 694 -5.87 5.98 28.01
N LEU A 695 -5.94 5.47 29.24
CA LEU A 695 -4.86 5.59 30.22
C LEU A 695 -3.59 4.87 29.73
N PHE A 696 -3.73 3.71 29.08
CA PHE A 696 -2.61 2.97 28.47
C PHE A 696 -1.94 3.77 27.35
N GLN A 697 -2.73 4.40 26.49
CA GLN A 697 -2.22 5.24 25.42
C GLN A 697 -1.50 6.47 25.99
N LEU A 698 -2.08 7.13 26.99
CA LEU A 698 -1.49 8.29 27.66
C LEU A 698 -0.14 7.94 28.32
N HIS A 699 -0.12 6.83 29.07
CA HIS A 699 1.10 6.33 29.73
C HIS A 699 2.17 5.95 28.70
N SER A 700 1.80 5.20 27.66
CA SER A 700 2.73 4.77 26.60
C SER A 700 3.33 5.95 25.83
N ARG A 701 2.53 7.00 25.59
CA ARG A 701 2.97 8.23 24.91
C ARG A 701 4.04 9.00 25.67
N ARG A 702 3.99 8.99 27.01
CA ARG A 702 4.90 9.76 27.87
C ARG A 702 6.08 8.94 28.39
N HIS A 703 5.87 7.66 28.64
CA HIS A 703 6.82 6.80 29.38
C HIS A 703 7.27 5.56 28.60
N GLY A 704 6.76 5.30 27.38
CA GLY A 704 7.13 4.13 26.61
C GLY A 704 6.71 2.82 27.31
N ARG A 705 7.65 1.87 27.48
CA ARG A 705 7.40 0.55 28.10
C ARG A 705 7.63 0.52 29.62
N ILE A 706 7.68 1.67 30.29
CA ILE A 706 7.87 1.74 31.75
C ILE A 706 6.68 1.09 32.48
N GLU A 707 6.95 0.35 33.56
CA GLU A 707 5.94 -0.34 34.38
C GLU A 707 4.89 0.63 34.94
N SER A 708 3.64 0.18 35.07
CA SER A 708 2.52 0.98 35.58
C SER A 708 2.68 1.45 37.02
N THR A 709 3.52 0.78 37.82
CA THR A 709 3.83 1.15 39.21
C THR A 709 4.86 2.29 39.31
N LYS A 710 5.38 2.78 38.17
CA LYS A 710 6.41 3.81 38.07
C LYS A 710 5.98 4.89 37.09
N GLY A 711 6.41 6.13 37.33
CA GLY A 711 6.11 7.27 36.45
C GLY A 711 4.91 8.10 36.92
N THR A 712 4.50 9.06 36.09
CA THR A 712 3.59 10.14 36.49
C THR A 712 2.14 9.66 36.68
N TYR A 713 1.75 8.51 36.12
CA TYR A 713 0.38 7.97 36.16
C TYR A 713 0.18 6.80 37.13
N ALA A 714 1.11 6.57 38.06
CA ALA A 714 1.07 5.38 38.93
C ALA A 714 -0.16 5.35 39.87
N ALA A 715 -0.62 6.52 40.32
CA ALA A 715 -1.80 6.63 41.17
C ALA A 715 -3.09 6.33 40.39
N GLU A 716 -3.16 6.82 39.16
CA GLU A 716 -4.25 6.60 38.21
C GLU A 716 -4.35 5.12 37.83
N TRP A 717 -3.23 4.46 37.57
CA TRP A 717 -3.21 3.01 37.34
C TRP A 717 -3.72 2.22 38.54
N THR A 718 -3.31 2.61 39.75
CA THR A 718 -3.76 1.95 40.99
C THR A 718 -5.27 2.12 41.19
N LYS A 719 -5.78 3.32 40.92
CA LYS A 719 -7.21 3.64 40.99
C LYS A 719 -8.01 2.85 39.94
N TRP A 720 -7.56 2.88 38.69
CA TRP A 720 -8.21 2.19 37.58
C TRP A 720 -8.23 0.67 37.80
N GLU A 721 -7.13 0.06 38.22
CA GLU A 721 -7.06 -1.39 38.48
C GLU A 721 -8.07 -1.81 39.56
N LYS A 722 -8.25 -1.00 40.62
CA LYS A 722 -9.27 -1.23 41.65
C LYS A 722 -10.68 -1.16 41.07
N GLN A 723 -10.96 -0.13 40.25
CA GLN A 723 -12.27 0.04 39.60
C GLN A 723 -12.57 -1.08 38.61
N LEU A 724 -11.58 -1.50 37.80
CA LEU A 724 -11.68 -2.64 36.89
C LEU A 724 -12.11 -3.90 37.64
N ARG A 725 -11.42 -4.23 38.73
CA ARG A 725 -11.71 -5.43 39.53
C ARG A 725 -13.11 -5.40 40.13
N THR A 726 -13.51 -4.27 40.71
CA THR A 726 -14.87 -4.11 41.24
C THR A 726 -15.93 -4.24 40.14
N THR A 727 -15.70 -3.62 38.98
CA THR A 727 -16.65 -3.62 37.86
C THR A 727 -16.80 -5.00 37.25
N LEU A 728 -15.71 -5.72 36.99
CA LEU A 728 -15.75 -7.08 36.45
C LEU A 728 -16.37 -8.07 37.46
N ALA A 729 -16.13 -7.90 38.76
CA ALA A 729 -16.76 -8.72 39.78
C ALA A 729 -18.28 -8.50 39.85
N ALA A 730 -18.73 -7.24 39.80
CA ALA A 730 -20.15 -6.87 39.80
C ALA A 730 -20.90 -7.38 38.55
N ASN A 731 -20.19 -7.56 37.42
CA ASN A 731 -20.76 -8.06 36.16
C ASN A 731 -20.39 -9.52 35.87
N SER A 732 -20.02 -10.30 36.89
CA SER A 732 -19.56 -11.67 36.74
C SER A 732 -20.60 -12.62 36.13
N GLU A 733 -21.88 -12.45 36.45
CA GLU A 733 -22.98 -13.24 35.87
C GLU A 733 -23.06 -13.04 34.35
N TYR A 734 -23.06 -11.80 33.89
CA TYR A 734 -23.00 -11.45 32.47
C TYR A 734 -21.76 -12.07 31.80
N LEU A 735 -20.56 -11.82 32.36
CA LEU A 735 -19.31 -12.30 31.77
C LEU A 735 -19.25 -13.82 31.69
N ASN A 736 -19.83 -14.55 32.64
CA ASN A 736 -19.97 -16.01 32.57
C ASN A 736 -20.97 -16.45 31.49
N SER A 737 -22.10 -15.74 31.35
CA SER A 737 -23.19 -16.10 30.44
C SER A 737 -22.80 -16.02 28.96
N ILE A 738 -21.96 -15.05 28.58
CA ILE A 738 -21.58 -14.80 27.19
C ILE A 738 -20.50 -15.75 26.65
N GLN A 739 -19.86 -16.52 27.52
CA GLN A 739 -18.78 -17.42 27.13
C GLN A 739 -19.32 -18.73 26.55
N VAL A 740 -18.62 -19.26 25.55
CA VAL A 740 -18.83 -20.63 25.08
C VAL A 740 -18.27 -21.60 26.14
N PRO A 741 -18.98 -22.69 26.49
CA PRO A 741 -18.47 -23.71 27.41
C PRO A 741 -17.10 -24.23 26.97
N PHE A 742 -16.14 -24.29 27.89
CA PHE A 742 -14.76 -24.61 27.56
C PHE A 742 -14.60 -26.01 26.92
N GLU A 743 -15.36 -27.00 27.39
CA GLU A 743 -15.37 -28.36 26.81
C GLU A 743 -15.79 -28.37 25.33
N SER A 744 -16.75 -27.51 24.95
CA SER A 744 -17.18 -27.35 23.56
C SER A 744 -16.06 -26.74 22.70
N ALA A 745 -15.35 -25.73 23.24
CA ALA A 745 -14.20 -25.13 22.56
C ALA A 745 -13.06 -26.14 22.36
N VAL A 746 -12.75 -26.96 23.38
CA VAL A 746 -11.77 -28.04 23.30
C VAL A 746 -12.16 -29.05 22.23
N HIS A 747 -13.42 -29.49 22.22
CA HIS A 747 -13.92 -30.43 21.22
C HIS A 747 -13.76 -29.86 19.80
N HIS A 748 -14.17 -28.62 19.58
CA HIS A 748 -14.06 -27.95 18.28
C HIS A 748 -12.60 -27.87 17.79
N VAL A 749 -11.70 -27.34 18.64
CA VAL A 749 -10.28 -27.22 18.31
C VAL A 749 -9.66 -28.58 18.00
N ARG A 750 -10.02 -29.61 18.78
CA ARG A 750 -9.51 -30.98 18.57
C ARG A 750 -9.93 -31.54 17.21
N GLU A 751 -11.20 -31.40 16.83
CA GLU A 751 -11.70 -31.90 15.54
C GLU A 751 -11.10 -31.15 14.35
N GLU A 752 -10.89 -29.84 14.45
CA GLU A 752 -10.21 -29.06 13.41
C GLU A 752 -8.72 -29.45 13.29
N LEU A 753 -8.01 -29.59 14.41
CA LEU A 753 -6.63 -30.06 14.40
C LEU A 753 -6.51 -31.48 13.82
N LYS A 754 -7.48 -32.38 14.06
CA LYS A 754 -7.56 -33.70 13.42
C LYS A 754 -7.70 -33.59 11.90
N ARG A 755 -8.59 -32.72 11.40
CA ARG A 755 -8.77 -32.50 9.94
C ARG A 755 -7.51 -31.97 9.30
N ILE A 756 -6.83 -31.01 9.93
CA ILE A 756 -5.55 -30.48 9.46
C ILE A 756 -4.47 -31.57 9.46
N ALA A 757 -4.36 -32.35 10.53
CA ALA A 757 -3.39 -33.44 10.62
C ALA A 757 -3.59 -34.51 9.54
N LYS A 758 -4.84 -34.76 9.12
CA LYS A 758 -5.20 -35.68 8.02
C LYS A 758 -5.08 -35.07 6.62
N GLY A 759 -4.81 -33.78 6.50
CA GLY A 759 -4.77 -33.07 5.21
C GLY A 759 -6.16 -32.78 4.60
N GLU A 760 -7.23 -32.94 5.38
CA GLU A 760 -8.63 -32.74 4.95
C GLU A 760 -9.08 -31.28 5.07
N TYR A 761 -8.24 -30.41 5.65
CA TYR A 761 -8.55 -29.00 5.86
C TYR A 761 -8.46 -28.21 4.56
N LYS A 762 -9.58 -27.60 4.15
CA LYS A 762 -9.61 -26.59 3.11
C LYS A 762 -9.62 -25.21 3.78
N PRO A 763 -8.56 -24.39 3.61
CA PRO A 763 -8.61 -23.03 4.12
C PRO A 763 -9.80 -22.29 3.50
N PRO A 764 -10.51 -21.43 4.25
CA PRO A 764 -11.47 -20.53 3.65
C PRO A 764 -10.76 -19.79 2.51
N SER A 765 -11.40 -19.72 1.35
CA SER A 765 -10.82 -19.11 0.16
C SER A 765 -10.47 -17.66 0.53
N SER A 766 -9.20 -17.39 0.80
CA SER A 766 -8.69 -16.04 0.63
C SER A 766 -8.90 -15.76 -0.85
N GLU A 767 -9.94 -14.98 -1.18
CA GLU A 767 -10.12 -14.40 -2.50
C GLU A 767 -8.91 -13.51 -2.74
N LYS A 768 -7.80 -14.14 -3.14
CA LYS A 768 -6.69 -13.40 -3.73
C LYS A 768 -7.21 -12.99 -5.09
N THR A 769 -7.58 -11.72 -5.20
CA THR A 769 -7.59 -11.05 -6.50
C THR A 769 -6.25 -11.38 -7.13
N LYS A 770 -6.26 -12.09 -8.26
CA LYS A 770 -5.04 -12.37 -9.03
C LYS A 770 -4.62 -11.05 -9.66
N HIS A 771 -3.88 -10.24 -8.90
CA HIS A 771 -3.36 -8.97 -9.37
C HIS A 771 -2.39 -9.25 -10.53
N GLY A 772 -2.45 -8.44 -11.58
CA GLY A 772 -1.42 -8.44 -12.62
C GLY A 772 -1.57 -9.43 -13.76
N SER A 773 -2.59 -10.29 -13.76
CA SER A 773 -2.71 -11.38 -14.75
C SER A 773 -3.98 -11.36 -15.60
N ILE A 774 -4.77 -10.27 -15.60
CA ILE A 774 -6.03 -10.25 -16.34
C ILE A 774 -5.77 -10.23 -17.85
N VAL A 775 -6.09 -11.33 -18.52
CA VAL A 775 -5.99 -11.51 -19.97
C VAL A 775 -7.35 -11.32 -20.63
N PHE A 776 -8.42 -11.83 -20.03
CA PHE A 776 -9.78 -11.74 -20.58
C PHE A 776 -10.86 -11.77 -19.49
N ALA A 777 -12.06 -11.31 -19.86
CA ALA A 777 -13.28 -11.46 -19.06
C ALA A 777 -14.15 -12.55 -19.69
N ALA A 778 -14.71 -13.44 -18.87
CA ALA A 778 -15.57 -14.51 -19.33
C ALA A 778 -16.61 -14.93 -18.29
N ILE A 779 -17.67 -15.59 -18.74
CA ILE A 779 -18.64 -16.25 -17.88
C ILE A 779 -18.21 -17.70 -17.73
N ASN A 780 -17.88 -18.11 -16.50
CA ASN A 780 -17.39 -19.45 -16.19
C ASN A 780 -18.59 -20.40 -16.00
N LEU A 781 -18.79 -21.34 -16.91
CA LEU A 781 -19.93 -22.24 -16.89
C LEU A 781 -19.61 -23.54 -16.16
N PRO A 782 -20.56 -24.10 -15.38
CA PRO A 782 -20.40 -25.40 -14.74
C PRO A 782 -20.16 -26.52 -15.78
N VAL A 783 -18.95 -27.06 -15.79
CA VAL A 783 -18.52 -28.14 -16.70
C VAL A 783 -19.47 -29.34 -16.66
N THR A 784 -20.00 -29.68 -15.46
CA THR A 784 -20.97 -30.77 -15.29
C THR A 784 -22.28 -30.54 -16.05
N GLN A 785 -22.79 -29.31 -16.11
CA GLN A 785 -24.00 -28.98 -16.86
C GLN A 785 -23.74 -29.03 -18.38
N VAL A 786 -22.57 -28.54 -18.81
CA VAL A 786 -22.14 -28.60 -20.21
C VAL A 786 -21.97 -30.05 -20.68
N HIS A 787 -21.40 -30.93 -19.86
CA HIS A 787 -21.34 -32.37 -20.16
C HIS A 787 -22.71 -33.02 -20.23
N SER A 788 -23.59 -32.75 -19.25
CA SER A 788 -24.94 -33.31 -19.26
C SER A 788 -25.71 -32.92 -20.53
N LEU A 789 -25.52 -31.68 -21.01
CA LEU A 789 -26.10 -31.23 -22.27
C LEU A 789 -25.54 -32.01 -23.47
N LEU A 790 -24.22 -32.23 -23.53
CA LEU A 790 -23.60 -33.02 -24.60
C LEU A 790 -24.11 -34.45 -24.66
N GLU A 791 -24.31 -35.10 -23.51
CA GLU A 791 -24.85 -36.46 -23.45
C GLU A 791 -26.31 -36.54 -23.92
N LYS A 792 -27.14 -35.55 -23.56
CA LYS A 792 -28.52 -35.45 -24.05
C LYS A 792 -28.57 -35.28 -25.57
N LEU A 793 -27.69 -34.44 -26.13
CA LEU A 793 -27.58 -34.23 -27.58
C LEU A 793 -27.09 -35.48 -28.32
N ALA A 794 -26.13 -36.22 -27.73
CA ALA A 794 -25.65 -37.50 -28.29
C ALA A 794 -26.73 -38.60 -28.33
N THR A 795 -27.64 -38.56 -27.35
CA THR A 795 -28.74 -39.52 -27.26
C THR A 795 -29.80 -39.23 -28.33
N SER A 796 -30.05 -37.96 -28.62
CA SER A 796 -31.10 -37.48 -29.52
C SER A 796 -30.66 -37.28 -30.99
N ASN A 797 -29.37 -37.16 -31.28
CA ASN A 797 -28.86 -36.89 -32.63
C ASN A 797 -27.78 -37.90 -33.09
N PRO A 798 -28.02 -38.69 -34.16
CA PRO A 798 -27.07 -39.70 -34.66
C PRO A 798 -25.73 -39.11 -35.13
N THR A 799 -25.75 -37.94 -35.78
CA THR A 799 -24.55 -37.24 -36.25
C THR A 799 -23.68 -36.80 -35.08
N MET A 800 -24.31 -36.32 -34.00
CA MET A 800 -23.61 -35.96 -32.76
C MET A 800 -23.02 -37.19 -32.08
N ARG A 801 -23.78 -38.30 -32.04
CA ARG A 801 -23.29 -39.57 -31.49
C ARG A 801 -22.03 -40.03 -32.20
N SER A 802 -22.02 -40.00 -33.53
CA SER A 802 -20.86 -40.36 -34.35
C SER A 802 -19.66 -39.43 -34.13
N PHE A 803 -19.88 -38.12 -33.96
CA PHE A 803 -18.80 -37.18 -33.64
C PHE A 803 -18.15 -37.45 -32.27
N LEU A 804 -18.97 -37.76 -31.26
CA LEU A 804 -18.49 -38.05 -29.91
C LEU A 804 -17.83 -39.43 -29.79
N GLU A 805 -18.15 -40.35 -30.70
CA GLU A 805 -17.57 -41.69 -30.74
C GLU A 805 -16.05 -41.59 -30.97
N GLY A 806 -15.26 -42.07 -29.99
CA GLY A 806 -13.81 -41.93 -29.97
C GLY A 806 -13.25 -40.57 -29.50
N LYS A 807 -14.08 -39.53 -29.36
CA LYS A 807 -13.67 -38.20 -28.85
C LYS A 807 -14.19 -37.90 -27.44
N LYS A 808 -15.23 -38.58 -26.96
CA LYS A 808 -15.87 -38.35 -25.63
C LYS A 808 -14.86 -38.25 -24.49
N LYS A 809 -13.98 -39.25 -24.36
CA LYS A 809 -12.94 -39.28 -23.32
C LYS A 809 -11.96 -38.10 -23.42
N ARG A 810 -11.60 -37.69 -24.65
CA ARG A 810 -10.71 -36.52 -24.88
C ARG A 810 -11.40 -35.21 -24.58
N ILE A 811 -12.70 -35.10 -24.81
CA ILE A 811 -13.49 -33.91 -24.45
C ILE A 811 -13.60 -33.82 -22.92
N GLU A 812 -13.92 -34.93 -22.25
CA GLU A 812 -13.98 -35.02 -20.77
C GLU A 812 -12.63 -34.75 -20.10
N GLU A 813 -11.53 -35.29 -20.65
CA GLU A 813 -10.18 -35.05 -20.12
C GLU A 813 -9.68 -33.62 -20.37
N LYS A 814 -10.08 -32.97 -21.47
CA LYS A 814 -9.59 -31.63 -21.84
C LYS A 814 -10.48 -30.48 -21.39
N LEU A 815 -11.78 -30.71 -21.16
CA LEU A 815 -12.72 -29.66 -20.75
C LEU A 815 -12.60 -29.39 -19.24
N GLU A 816 -11.43 -28.90 -18.81
CA GLU A 816 -11.20 -28.52 -17.41
C GLU A 816 -12.04 -27.29 -17.00
N ARG A 817 -12.34 -26.41 -17.97
CA ARG A 817 -13.16 -25.19 -17.77
C ARG A 817 -14.00 -24.93 -19.02
N ALA A 818 -15.31 -24.75 -18.83
CA ALA A 818 -16.20 -24.26 -19.87
C ALA A 818 -16.47 -22.78 -19.62
N HIS A 819 -16.36 -21.92 -20.64
CA HIS A 819 -16.62 -20.50 -20.45
C HIS A 819 -17.05 -19.83 -21.76
N VAL A 820 -17.76 -18.71 -21.63
CA VAL A 820 -18.04 -17.78 -22.74
C VAL A 820 -17.12 -16.58 -22.60
N THR A 821 -16.15 -16.42 -23.50
CA THR A 821 -15.30 -15.23 -23.51
C THR A 821 -16.12 -14.00 -23.92
N LEU A 822 -16.12 -12.98 -23.06
CA LEU A 822 -16.80 -11.70 -23.29
C LEU A 822 -15.86 -10.70 -23.96
N ALA A 823 -14.65 -10.54 -23.45
CA ALA A 823 -13.64 -9.70 -24.08
C ALA A 823 -12.24 -10.18 -23.76
N HIS A 824 -11.32 -10.02 -24.71
CA HIS A 824 -9.91 -10.41 -24.57
C HIS A 824 -9.01 -9.19 -24.76
N LYS A 825 -8.05 -8.98 -23.85
CA LYS A 825 -7.15 -7.82 -23.83
C LYS A 825 -6.44 -7.59 -25.17
N ARG A 826 -5.91 -8.65 -25.77
CA ARG A 826 -5.22 -8.59 -27.08
C ARG A 826 -6.13 -8.23 -28.26
N SER A 827 -7.41 -8.62 -28.23
CA SER A 827 -8.33 -8.44 -29.36
C SER A 827 -9.11 -7.13 -29.24
N HIS A 828 -9.51 -6.76 -28.01
CA HIS A 828 -10.44 -5.67 -27.76
C HIS A 828 -9.86 -4.52 -26.92
N GLY A 829 -8.64 -4.67 -26.40
CA GLY A 829 -8.00 -3.70 -25.51
C GLY A 829 -8.34 -3.90 -24.03
N VAL A 830 -7.61 -3.20 -23.16
CA VAL A 830 -7.75 -3.30 -21.70
C VAL A 830 -9.08 -2.73 -21.23
N ALA A 831 -9.49 -1.56 -21.72
CA ALA A 831 -10.72 -0.90 -21.32
C ALA A 831 -11.96 -1.78 -21.59
N ALA A 832 -11.98 -2.49 -22.73
CA ALA A 832 -13.05 -3.41 -23.06
C ALA A 832 -13.19 -4.55 -22.04
N VAL A 833 -12.07 -5.10 -21.54
CA VAL A 833 -12.07 -6.12 -20.48
C VAL A 833 -12.46 -5.51 -19.14
N ALA A 834 -11.89 -4.37 -18.80
CA ALA A 834 -12.07 -3.71 -17.51
C ALA A 834 -13.52 -3.30 -17.23
N ARG A 835 -14.29 -2.96 -18.28
CA ARG A 835 -15.71 -2.57 -18.18
C ARG A 835 -16.63 -3.63 -17.58
N TYR A 836 -16.22 -4.91 -17.57
CA TYR A 836 -16.99 -5.97 -16.92
C TYR A 836 -16.78 -6.03 -15.40
N GLY A 837 -15.86 -5.23 -14.84
CA GLY A 837 -15.52 -5.25 -13.41
C GLY A 837 -16.71 -4.96 -12.49
N GLN A 838 -17.71 -4.19 -12.95
CA GLN A 838 -18.93 -3.93 -12.19
C GLN A 838 -19.81 -5.17 -11.96
N HIS A 839 -19.63 -6.21 -12.78
CA HIS A 839 -20.39 -7.47 -12.73
C HIS A 839 -19.55 -8.65 -12.25
N LEU A 840 -18.34 -8.41 -11.75
CA LEU A 840 -17.45 -9.48 -11.28
C LEU A 840 -18.13 -10.34 -10.20
N ASN A 841 -17.97 -11.65 -10.30
CA ASN A 841 -18.54 -12.70 -9.45
C ASN A 841 -20.08 -12.76 -9.45
N ARG A 842 -20.76 -12.07 -10.37
CA ARG A 842 -22.21 -12.16 -10.52
C ARG A 842 -22.59 -13.29 -11.47
N GLU A 843 -23.62 -14.03 -11.11
CA GLU A 843 -24.22 -15.07 -11.97
C GLU A 843 -24.85 -14.44 -13.21
N VAL A 844 -24.42 -14.89 -14.39
CA VAL A 844 -24.95 -14.46 -15.68
C VAL A 844 -25.60 -15.66 -16.37
N PRO A 845 -26.89 -15.60 -16.72
CA PRO A 845 -27.53 -16.64 -17.51
C PRO A 845 -27.00 -16.64 -18.94
N VAL A 846 -26.76 -17.82 -19.49
CA VAL A 846 -26.31 -18.06 -20.87
C VAL A 846 -27.21 -19.10 -21.52
N GLU A 847 -27.80 -18.73 -22.65
CA GLU A 847 -28.58 -19.63 -23.49
C GLU A 847 -27.67 -20.27 -24.55
N LEU A 848 -27.60 -21.60 -24.55
CA LEU A 848 -26.90 -22.39 -25.56
C LEU A 848 -27.91 -22.88 -26.60
N THR A 849 -27.75 -22.40 -27.83
CA THR A 849 -28.75 -22.58 -28.90
C THR A 849 -28.32 -23.57 -29.97
N GLU A 850 -27.02 -23.69 -30.23
CA GLU A 850 -26.51 -24.49 -31.34
C GLU A 850 -25.15 -25.08 -30.98
N LEU A 851 -24.87 -26.27 -31.50
CA LEU A 851 -23.54 -26.87 -31.50
C LEU A 851 -23.00 -26.85 -32.93
N ILE A 852 -21.81 -26.28 -33.13
CA ILE A 852 -21.10 -26.30 -34.41
C ILE A 852 -19.78 -27.05 -34.23
N PHE A 853 -19.49 -28.00 -35.12
CA PHE A 853 -18.29 -28.83 -35.01
C PHE A 853 -17.77 -29.35 -36.35
N ASN A 854 -16.49 -29.73 -36.36
CA ASN A 854 -15.84 -30.51 -37.40
C ASN A 854 -14.78 -31.43 -36.79
N ASP A 855 -13.92 -32.03 -37.61
CA ASP A 855 -12.89 -32.94 -37.11
C ASP A 855 -11.83 -32.31 -36.22
N LYS A 856 -11.69 -30.99 -36.26
CA LYS A 856 -10.65 -30.24 -35.55
C LYS A 856 -11.14 -29.51 -34.30
N MET A 857 -12.41 -29.15 -34.22
CA MET A 857 -12.93 -28.31 -33.14
C MET A 857 -14.45 -28.43 -32.98
N ALA A 858 -14.94 -28.14 -31.78
CA ALA A 858 -16.37 -28.09 -31.46
C ALA A 858 -16.67 -26.97 -30.46
N ALA A 859 -17.77 -26.25 -30.66
CA ALA A 859 -18.21 -25.19 -29.76
C ALA A 859 -19.74 -25.02 -29.77
N PHE A 860 -20.29 -24.59 -28.63
CA PHE A 860 -21.68 -24.14 -28.55
C PHE A 860 -21.79 -22.65 -28.88
N THR A 861 -22.76 -22.26 -29.70
CA THR A 861 -23.23 -20.86 -29.80
C THR A 861 -23.88 -20.48 -28.47
N ALA A 862 -23.51 -19.31 -27.95
CA ALA A 862 -23.98 -18.81 -26.66
C ALA A 862 -24.63 -17.43 -26.83
N HIS A 863 -25.80 -17.24 -26.22
CA HIS A 863 -26.45 -15.95 -26.05
C HIS A 863 -26.39 -15.55 -24.59
N VAL A 864 -25.73 -14.43 -24.32
CA VAL A 864 -25.51 -13.94 -22.97
C VAL A 864 -26.72 -13.13 -22.51
N GLY A 865 -27.21 -13.42 -21.30
CA GLY A 865 -28.37 -12.76 -20.72
C GLY A 865 -28.05 -11.44 -19.99
N SER A 866 -28.93 -11.08 -19.05
CA SER A 866 -28.88 -9.79 -18.35
C SER A 866 -28.69 -9.98 -16.84
N VAL A 867 -28.08 -8.98 -16.19
CA VAL A 867 -27.93 -8.89 -14.73
C VAL A 867 -28.53 -7.56 -14.28
N ASP A 868 -29.46 -7.57 -13.32
CA ASP A 868 -30.19 -6.38 -12.83
C ASP A 868 -30.83 -5.53 -13.94
N GLY A 869 -31.27 -6.17 -15.03
CA GLY A 869 -31.84 -5.48 -16.19
C GLY A 869 -30.80 -4.84 -17.14
N GLU A 870 -29.50 -4.92 -16.85
CA GLU A 870 -28.43 -4.57 -17.81
C GLU A 870 -28.04 -5.82 -18.61
N THR A 871 -28.23 -5.77 -19.94
CA THR A 871 -27.80 -6.84 -20.84
C THR A 871 -26.29 -6.90 -20.93
N ILE A 872 -25.71 -8.07 -20.66
CA ILE A 872 -24.27 -8.28 -20.76
C ILE A 872 -23.92 -8.60 -22.21
N VAL A 873 -23.26 -7.65 -22.87
CA VAL A 873 -22.90 -7.78 -24.29
C VAL A 873 -21.47 -8.29 -24.41
N SER A 874 -21.26 -9.38 -25.14
CA SER A 874 -19.92 -9.85 -25.52
C SER A 874 -19.34 -8.97 -26.64
N LYS A 875 -18.02 -8.77 -26.62
CA LYS A 875 -17.27 -8.09 -27.69
C LYS A 875 -16.89 -9.02 -28.83
N ASN A 876 -16.99 -10.33 -28.64
CA ASN A 876 -16.85 -11.29 -29.73
C ASN A 876 -18.11 -11.24 -30.62
N GLU A 877 -17.93 -11.20 -31.94
CA GLU A 877 -19.05 -11.24 -32.90
C GLU A 877 -19.88 -12.51 -32.75
N TRP A 878 -19.23 -13.63 -32.44
CA TRP A 878 -19.87 -14.91 -32.15
C TRP A 878 -19.48 -15.40 -30.76
N PRO A 879 -20.28 -15.09 -29.72
CA PRO A 879 -20.05 -15.61 -28.38
C PRO A 879 -20.30 -17.12 -28.37
N HIS A 880 -19.34 -17.87 -27.86
CA HIS A 880 -19.37 -19.33 -27.91
C HIS A 880 -18.65 -19.95 -26.71
N VAL A 881 -18.96 -21.22 -26.45
CA VAL A 881 -18.26 -22.08 -25.49
C VAL A 881 -17.44 -23.09 -26.29
N THR A 882 -16.12 -22.96 -26.29
CA THR A 882 -15.25 -23.98 -26.91
C THR A 882 -15.26 -25.24 -26.06
N LEU A 883 -15.61 -26.37 -26.67
CA LEU A 883 -15.68 -27.66 -25.98
C LEU A 883 -14.42 -28.48 -26.15
N TRP A 884 -13.82 -28.42 -27.34
CA TRP A 884 -12.67 -29.24 -27.68
C TRP A 884 -11.96 -28.71 -28.92
N THR A 885 -10.63 -28.87 -28.92
CA THR A 885 -9.79 -28.70 -30.10
C THR A 885 -8.82 -29.88 -30.27
N ALA A 886 -8.53 -30.20 -31.52
CA ALA A 886 -7.50 -31.13 -31.91
C ALA A 886 -6.11 -30.62 -31.49
N GLU A 887 -5.13 -31.53 -31.46
CA GLU A 887 -3.75 -31.15 -31.14
C GLU A 887 -3.20 -30.15 -32.17
N GLY A 888 -2.52 -29.12 -31.68
CA GLY A 888 -2.02 -28.00 -32.50
C GLY A 888 -3.06 -26.94 -32.87
N VAL A 889 -4.34 -27.15 -32.56
CA VAL A 889 -5.43 -26.18 -32.82
C VAL A 889 -5.74 -25.39 -31.56
N THR A 890 -5.70 -24.06 -31.68
CA THR A 890 -5.99 -23.17 -30.55
C THR A 890 -7.49 -22.93 -30.37
N ALA A 891 -7.95 -22.72 -29.13
CA ALA A 891 -9.36 -22.39 -28.87
C ALA A 891 -9.81 -21.12 -29.63
N LYS A 892 -8.91 -20.19 -29.91
CA LYS A 892 -9.20 -18.99 -30.70
C LYS A 892 -9.71 -19.32 -32.11
N GLU A 893 -9.26 -20.41 -32.73
CA GLU A 893 -9.69 -20.82 -34.07
C GLU A 893 -11.16 -21.24 -34.12
N ALA A 894 -11.77 -21.58 -32.98
CA ALA A 894 -13.20 -21.88 -32.89
C ALA A 894 -14.07 -20.72 -33.40
N ASN A 895 -13.61 -19.47 -33.30
CA ASN A 895 -14.32 -18.30 -33.86
C ASN A 895 -14.64 -18.42 -35.36
N ALA A 896 -13.92 -19.26 -36.12
CA ALA A 896 -14.17 -19.48 -37.54
C ALA A 896 -15.26 -20.53 -37.82
N LEU A 897 -15.77 -21.25 -36.82
CA LEU A 897 -16.76 -22.32 -36.99
C LEU A 897 -18.03 -21.89 -37.73
N PRO A 898 -18.63 -20.71 -37.48
CA PRO A 898 -19.79 -20.25 -38.24
C PRO A 898 -19.50 -20.11 -39.74
N GLN A 899 -18.35 -19.53 -40.09
CA GLN A 899 -17.93 -19.40 -41.49
C GLN A 899 -17.61 -20.76 -42.11
N LEU A 900 -16.96 -21.65 -41.36
CA LEU A 900 -16.69 -23.01 -41.82
C LEU A 900 -17.99 -23.80 -42.07
N HIS A 901 -19.03 -23.55 -41.29
CA HIS A 901 -20.35 -24.13 -41.53
C HIS A 901 -20.98 -23.56 -42.81
N ALA A 902 -20.92 -22.24 -43.01
CA ALA A 902 -21.38 -21.59 -44.24
C ALA A 902 -20.65 -22.11 -45.49
N ASP A 903 -19.36 -22.43 -45.36
CA ASP A 903 -18.53 -23.04 -46.41
C ASP A 903 -18.80 -24.56 -46.61
N GLY A 904 -19.69 -25.18 -45.84
CA GLY A 904 -19.95 -26.63 -45.89
C GLY A 904 -18.87 -27.52 -45.25
N LYS A 905 -17.94 -26.93 -44.48
CA LYS A 905 -16.80 -27.61 -43.82
C LYS A 905 -17.03 -27.91 -42.34
N ALA A 906 -18.19 -27.57 -41.80
CA ALA A 906 -18.59 -27.89 -40.43
C ALA A 906 -20.07 -28.29 -40.36
N SER A 907 -20.39 -29.14 -39.40
CA SER A 907 -21.75 -29.60 -39.09
C SER A 907 -22.37 -28.72 -38.00
N ARG A 908 -23.69 -28.58 -38.03
CA ARG A 908 -24.48 -27.81 -37.07
C ARG A 908 -25.62 -28.66 -36.51
N VAL A 909 -25.83 -28.59 -35.20
CA VAL A 909 -26.96 -29.20 -34.49
C VAL A 909 -27.67 -28.11 -33.69
N VAL A 910 -28.96 -27.93 -33.93
CA VAL A 910 -29.80 -26.95 -33.22
C VAL A 910 -30.30 -27.56 -31.91
N ILE A 911 -30.36 -26.75 -30.85
CA ILE A 911 -30.84 -27.11 -29.51
C ILE A 911 -32.20 -26.45 -29.32
N ASP A 912 -33.27 -27.25 -29.29
CA ASP A 912 -34.65 -26.77 -29.13
C ASP A 912 -35.39 -27.61 -28.07
N PRO A 913 -35.86 -27.01 -26.95
CA PRO A 913 -35.65 -25.61 -26.57
C PRO A 913 -34.19 -25.31 -26.21
N PRO A 914 -33.72 -24.04 -26.32
CA PRO A 914 -32.37 -23.65 -25.93
C PRO A 914 -32.03 -24.07 -24.49
N ALA A 915 -30.78 -24.48 -24.27
CA ALA A 915 -30.35 -24.91 -22.95
C ALA A 915 -29.83 -23.70 -22.14
N LEU A 916 -30.47 -23.42 -21.01
CA LEU A 916 -30.08 -22.34 -20.11
C LEU A 916 -29.05 -22.84 -19.08
N VAL A 917 -27.89 -22.17 -19.02
CA VAL A 917 -26.82 -22.44 -18.04
C VAL A 917 -26.38 -21.11 -17.44
N SER A 918 -26.28 -21.03 -16.12
CA SER A 918 -25.73 -19.85 -15.43
C SER A 918 -24.33 -20.12 -14.91
N GLY A 919 -23.52 -19.07 -14.87
CA GLY A 919 -22.22 -19.10 -14.21
C GLY A 919 -21.72 -17.71 -13.83
N PRO A 920 -20.74 -17.61 -12.94
CA PRO A 920 -20.20 -16.32 -12.51
C PRO A 920 -19.36 -15.67 -13.63
N LEU A 921 -19.47 -14.34 -13.75
CA LEU A 921 -18.53 -13.55 -14.54
C LEU A 921 -17.21 -13.40 -13.77
N GLU A 922 -16.11 -13.80 -14.41
CA GLU A 922 -14.77 -13.80 -13.80
C GLU A 922 -13.73 -13.15 -14.73
N PHE A 923 -12.63 -12.69 -14.14
CA PHE A 923 -11.41 -12.33 -14.85
C PHE A 923 -10.42 -13.49 -14.83
N PHE A 924 -9.72 -13.70 -15.95
CA PHE A 924 -8.85 -14.85 -16.19
C PHE A 924 -7.43 -14.44 -16.50
#